data_AF-A0A016XG87-F1
#
_entry.id   AF-A0A016XG87-F1
#
_cell.length_a   1.000
_cell.length_b   1.000
_cell.length_c   1.000
_cell.angle_alpha   90.00
_cell.angle_beta   90.00
_cell.angle_gamma   90.00
#
_symmetry.space_group_name_H-M   'P 1'
#
loop_
_entity.id
_entity.type
_entity.pdbx_description
1 polymer ?
#
loop_
_entity_poly.entity_id
_entity_poly.type
_entity_poly.pdbx_seq_one_letter_code
_entity_poly.pdbx_strand_id
1 'polypeptide(L)'
;MPRLLCATIAVICTAWAACIGIAHAQDADDGGLRVPARLTVGVGDQFLGQLAPPNSPLSNMLLFVSNRSIVTEIYVQDLEQGRERRLFDEGADVTWPRISPDGRRLLYISFRREAGGQLCVRELPKEGSQDDAVGNRRCLGAEVLALQAEWKDSAQIVLLHRTTIQDDLQLSLVEVVRANDGDKDGEVDGEGDGQPVGKLKASPMPSRNLSSPAVSPDGRWLVYVPVQRSAKPVGPGFASRASAQLEALRLDLPGAAPMPLALDLPGQSGQPVFSPDGRWLYVTQFFTDSNADGVIDADDRGVLFRLPFDTRRDDAAVQAAAASPDQLTSQAWNCQYPAPAAETLVATCERGGSLDVYQLPLDGQVPAEWDIPRLRTELGMAGRKADEILLYRHRTQLETRPRPRRLLLMRMARLHLGLEDFDAAAFYARRMGAVEDPATAGLEAPLRVLIEHRHGLKLAEQGRTLAAAGRMTQAEQGAALDTAAAPSPSAAALRHVVRSELAQAAGDFGRARRELEAATKILMNASVDRTPRAVLEAWHERADALYRLLGERAALVAASRWLSQHPVLNADDQLDHARAAVRALYRGRPYSEADAALVEALAQSKAQAPSGPAGAGQGSDSAWVFALELGRHLIALREERVPRVQRERLLAFYRQQGEHPDAAVAVLRQRALVQDAVARASELGADTVIELLASAYVDDTRVGTQERRRAERLYSRALLGRAYRRLANQRHDEARADFDLVTQRTGALEAAVESVNLRLRAGVAPAVIEQEVTTTVPGMAEPLQRFVKAYVITRQLGRIEYALVHQQATASALAELRAAWPVLKNRREAQALQGAIWHEDFLRNRDAASAERANRHYRVALDLVRNNLRYRAMLLGALGLLHTEAGNFAIALGYLDERDKLPYTDDAAGLAVSLARARALLHTGRDAEAARAADDALEMVDAASQNPGSRLAARYSPLVLDRAALYNLSAGHFDRALALYDRLLPAPAAGAGDEAAASSPLEPLRDTAREPAAAPSSSPRNALVQRLARSAAALGANQPKRALADLTQLERELAQPAAQAALQMPGSRATPAQALRAQRIVAAGLRAQAHTRLSQLDEAALALEQRRDLFSAQFSETDRDQDLSELTLVELQLAENAVDRGDATQTARWLGRAMRHADTLAKRTGAPVDAGQLNTLWFAAQWQVGVQAAGPGTAKARLPFDLPTRLEQARRVLAQRPERDAAWRAWLAWFEVYQALAEDDSVPAASRRPAVQ
;
A
#
# COMPACT_ATOMS: atom_id res chain seq x y z
N MET A 1 -23.32 -3.68 17.46
CA MET A 1 -22.12 -3.67 16.61
C MET A 1 -21.79 -5.03 15.96
N PRO A 2 -21.57 -6.17 16.67
CA PRO A 2 -21.12 -7.42 16.00
C PRO A 2 -22.11 -7.96 14.94
N ARG A 3 -23.43 -7.81 15.13
CA ARG A 3 -24.45 -8.19 14.13
C ARG A 3 -24.56 -7.23 12.92
N LEU A 4 -24.01 -6.02 13.03
CA LEU A 4 -23.92 -5.03 11.95
C LEU A 4 -22.70 -5.37 11.07
N LEU A 5 -21.60 -5.79 11.71
CA LEU A 5 -20.35 -6.27 11.10
C LEU A 5 -20.50 -7.59 10.31
N CYS A 6 -21.18 -8.61 10.85
CA CYS A 6 -21.46 -9.84 10.08
C CYS A 6 -22.33 -9.58 8.83
N ALA A 7 -23.12 -8.49 8.83
CA ALA A 7 -23.90 -8.05 7.69
C ALA A 7 -23.11 -7.14 6.72
N THR A 8 -22.00 -6.53 7.16
CA THR A 8 -21.16 -5.68 6.30
C THR A 8 -20.06 -6.47 5.60
N ILE A 9 -19.37 -7.38 6.30
CA ILE A 9 -18.48 -8.37 5.67
C ILE A 9 -19.28 -9.23 4.66
N ALA A 10 -20.59 -9.33 4.87
CA ALA A 10 -21.55 -9.98 3.99
C ALA A 10 -22.00 -9.24 2.73
N VAL A 11 -21.77 -7.93 2.63
CA VAL A 11 -22.49 -7.09 1.65
C VAL A 11 -21.58 -6.13 0.87
N ILE A 12 -20.28 -6.01 1.18
CA ILE A 12 -19.36 -5.09 0.48
C ILE A 12 -19.03 -5.50 -1.00
N CYS A 13 -19.74 -6.48 -1.56
CA CYS A 13 -19.42 -7.09 -2.85
C CYS A 13 -20.23 -6.57 -4.06
N THR A 14 -21.22 -5.68 -3.90
CA THR A 14 -22.15 -5.35 -5.02
C THR A 14 -22.02 -3.93 -5.55
N ALA A 15 -21.41 -3.73 -6.73
CA ALA A 15 -21.04 -2.41 -7.29
C ALA A 15 -22.06 -1.75 -8.24
N TRP A 16 -21.97 -0.40 -8.38
CA TRP A 16 -22.26 0.41 -9.58
C TRP A 16 -21.26 1.59 -9.65
N ALA A 17 -20.60 2.01 -10.73
CA ALA A 17 -20.74 1.88 -12.20
C ALA A 17 -21.71 2.83 -12.93
N ALA A 18 -21.88 4.07 -12.44
CA ALA A 18 -22.56 5.14 -13.21
C ALA A 18 -21.66 6.24 -13.80
N CYS A 19 -20.39 6.40 -13.38
CA CYS A 19 -19.59 7.56 -13.84
C CYS A 19 -18.15 7.26 -14.26
N ILE A 20 -17.72 6.00 -14.27
CA ILE A 20 -16.38 5.63 -14.74
C ILE A 20 -16.60 4.71 -15.93
N GLY A 21 -16.39 5.23 -17.14
CA GLY A 21 -16.36 4.39 -18.34
C GLY A 21 -15.37 3.24 -18.17
N ILE A 22 -15.43 2.25 -19.06
CA ILE A 22 -14.51 1.10 -19.08
C ILE A 22 -13.02 1.54 -19.10
N ALA A 23 -12.70 2.80 -19.33
CA ALA A 23 -11.40 3.42 -19.56
C ALA A 23 -10.36 3.43 -18.42
N HIS A 24 -10.62 2.95 -17.20
CA HIS A 24 -9.57 2.91 -16.16
C HIS A 24 -9.00 1.51 -15.95
N ALA A 25 -7.84 1.35 -16.60
CA ALA A 25 -6.88 0.25 -16.63
C ALA A 25 -6.95 -0.72 -15.46
N GLN A 26 -7.13 -2.01 -15.75
CA GLN A 26 -6.63 -3.10 -14.93
C GLN A 26 -5.35 -3.59 -15.63
N ASP A 27 -4.18 -3.37 -15.03
CA ASP A 27 -2.98 -4.12 -15.43
C ASP A 27 -3.23 -5.56 -15.00
N ALA A 28 -3.86 -6.37 -15.85
CA ALA A 28 -3.75 -7.82 -15.76
C ALA A 28 -2.36 -8.20 -16.29
N ASP A 29 -1.84 -9.36 -15.86
CA ASP A 29 -0.58 -9.87 -16.40
C ASP A 29 -0.77 -10.15 -17.90
N ASP A 30 -0.27 -9.24 -18.75
CA ASP A 30 -0.65 -9.20 -20.16
C ASP A 30 0.08 -10.25 -21.02
N GLY A 31 1.12 -10.87 -20.46
CA GLY A 31 1.94 -11.93 -21.07
C GLY A 31 2.20 -13.11 -20.11
N GLY A 32 2.89 -14.13 -20.60
CA GLY A 32 3.29 -15.32 -19.83
C GLY A 32 4.56 -15.14 -18.99
N LEU A 33 4.97 -13.90 -18.72
CA LEU A 33 6.11 -13.58 -17.88
C LEU A 33 5.84 -14.01 -16.44
N ARG A 34 6.85 -14.52 -15.74
CA ARG A 34 6.73 -14.80 -14.31
C ARG A 34 6.76 -13.49 -13.54
N VAL A 35 5.89 -13.38 -12.54
CA VAL A 35 5.79 -12.19 -11.67
C VAL A 35 6.54 -12.46 -10.36
N PRO A 36 7.47 -11.59 -9.94
CA PRO A 36 8.07 -11.67 -8.61
C PRO A 36 7.00 -11.75 -7.52
N ALA A 37 7.12 -12.74 -6.64
CA ALA A 37 6.16 -12.99 -5.57
C ALA A 37 6.65 -12.29 -4.29
N ARG A 38 5.82 -11.41 -3.71
CA ARG A 38 6.14 -10.71 -2.46
C ARG A 38 6.20 -11.72 -1.31
N LEU A 39 7.25 -11.67 -0.51
CA LEU A 39 7.44 -12.52 0.67
C LEU A 39 7.02 -11.83 1.97
N THR A 40 7.25 -10.51 2.09
CA THR A 40 7.04 -9.77 3.33
C THR A 40 5.87 -8.79 3.21
N VAL A 41 5.17 -8.52 4.31
CA VAL A 41 4.03 -7.59 4.36
C VAL A 41 4.13 -6.78 5.65
N GLY A 42 4.19 -5.45 5.59
CA GLY A 42 4.57 -4.65 6.77
C GLY A 42 4.25 -3.16 6.64
N VAL A 43 3.99 -2.48 7.76
CA VAL A 43 3.69 -1.03 7.78
C VAL A 43 4.95 -0.16 7.64
N GLY A 44 6.13 -0.79 7.63
CA GLY A 44 7.39 -0.15 7.29
C GLY A 44 8.06 -0.90 6.13
N ASP A 45 9.13 -0.31 5.63
CA ASP A 45 10.01 -0.89 4.63
C ASP A 45 10.62 -2.20 5.14
N GLN A 46 10.75 -3.16 4.23
CA GLN A 46 11.27 -4.49 4.49
C GLN A 46 12.32 -4.81 3.42
N PHE A 47 13.57 -4.98 3.84
CA PHE A 47 14.71 -5.02 2.92
C PHE A 47 15.82 -5.97 3.39
N LEU A 48 16.79 -6.22 2.50
CA LEU A 48 17.92 -7.13 2.72
C LEU A 48 17.48 -8.54 3.14
N GLY A 49 16.45 -9.06 2.48
CA GLY A 49 15.91 -10.39 2.74
C GLY A 49 16.85 -11.53 2.30
N GLN A 50 16.98 -12.58 3.13
CA GLN A 50 17.72 -13.81 2.80
C GLN A 50 17.03 -15.05 3.38
N LEU A 51 17.00 -16.15 2.62
CA LEU A 51 16.50 -17.43 3.12
C LEU A 51 17.55 -18.10 3.99
N ALA A 52 17.12 -18.61 5.14
CA ALA A 52 17.99 -19.42 5.98
C ALA A 52 18.34 -20.74 5.27
N PRO A 53 19.61 -21.18 5.31
CA PRO A 53 20.01 -22.43 4.66
C PRO A 53 19.45 -23.65 5.40
N PRO A 54 19.30 -24.82 4.76
CA PRO A 54 18.65 -25.99 5.35
C PRO A 54 19.29 -26.53 6.63
N ASN A 55 20.58 -26.26 6.83
CA ASN A 55 21.37 -26.62 8.01
C ASN A 55 21.25 -25.60 9.17
N SER A 56 20.50 -24.51 8.98
CA SER A 56 20.23 -23.51 10.01
C SER A 56 19.12 -23.95 10.95
N PRO A 57 19.15 -23.56 12.25
CA PRO A 57 18.00 -23.72 13.14
C PRO A 57 16.78 -22.89 12.73
N LEU A 58 16.91 -22.02 11.72
CA LEU A 58 15.83 -21.22 11.15
C LEU A 58 15.41 -21.72 9.75
N SER A 59 15.62 -23.00 9.45
CA SER A 59 15.25 -23.59 8.16
C SER A 59 13.81 -23.22 7.77
N ASN A 60 13.59 -22.92 6.48
CA ASN A 60 12.30 -22.43 5.94
C ASN A 60 11.85 -21.04 6.43
N MET A 61 12.74 -20.27 7.10
CA MET A 61 12.48 -18.88 7.48
C MET A 61 13.22 -17.89 6.57
N LEU A 62 12.59 -16.73 6.37
CA LEU A 62 13.16 -15.54 5.77
C LEU A 62 13.69 -14.61 6.87
N LEU A 63 14.96 -14.23 6.82
CA LEU A 63 15.51 -13.11 7.60
C LEU A 63 15.42 -11.83 6.77
N PHE A 64 15.03 -10.71 7.37
CA PHE A 64 14.99 -9.40 6.72
C PHE A 64 15.10 -8.26 7.73
N VAL A 65 15.43 -7.06 7.27
CA VAL A 65 15.45 -5.82 8.08
C VAL A 65 14.12 -5.11 7.91
N SER A 66 13.59 -4.52 8.99
CA SER A 66 12.38 -3.68 8.94
C SER A 66 12.52 -2.43 9.80
N ASN A 67 12.04 -1.29 9.29
CA ASN A 67 12.00 -0.01 10.01
C ASN A 67 10.64 0.29 10.67
N ARG A 68 9.79 -0.74 10.85
CA ARG A 68 8.41 -0.58 11.34
C ARG A 68 8.29 -0.01 12.75
N SER A 69 9.36 -0.08 13.55
CA SER A 69 9.41 0.31 14.96
C SER A 69 10.16 1.63 15.18
N ILE A 70 10.26 2.49 14.15
CA ILE A 70 11.09 3.71 14.09
C ILE A 70 12.60 3.41 13.97
N VAL A 71 13.11 2.43 14.72
CA VAL A 71 14.46 1.87 14.57
C VAL A 71 14.47 0.71 13.56
N THR A 72 15.61 0.47 12.89
CA THR A 72 15.79 -0.69 12.01
C THR A 72 16.10 -1.93 12.84
N GLU A 73 15.24 -2.94 12.77
CA GLU A 73 15.38 -4.20 13.50
C GLU A 73 15.44 -5.40 12.53
N ILE A 74 16.04 -6.51 12.97
CA ILE A 74 16.09 -7.76 12.19
C ILE A 74 14.90 -8.63 12.58
N TYR A 75 14.13 -9.05 11.58
CA TYR A 75 12.98 -9.92 11.71
C TYR A 75 13.22 -11.28 11.04
N VAL A 76 12.49 -12.28 11.51
CA VAL A 76 12.34 -13.58 10.87
C VAL A 76 10.88 -13.84 10.55
N GLN A 77 10.62 -14.44 9.39
CA GLN A 77 9.29 -14.87 8.98
C GLN A 77 9.31 -16.31 8.48
N ASP A 78 8.46 -17.15 9.06
CA ASP A 78 8.15 -18.49 8.53
C ASP A 78 7.45 -18.35 7.17
N LEU A 79 7.89 -19.03 6.11
CA LEU A 79 7.28 -18.85 4.78
C LEU A 79 5.98 -19.64 4.57
N GLU A 80 5.70 -20.66 5.37
CA GLU A 80 4.49 -21.48 5.28
C GLU A 80 3.35 -20.94 6.15
N GLN A 81 3.64 -20.77 7.44
CA GLN A 81 2.73 -20.21 8.42
C GLN A 81 2.68 -18.70 8.29
N GLY A 82 3.79 -18.10 7.83
CA GLY A 82 3.85 -16.69 7.60
C GLY A 82 3.90 -15.84 8.86
N ARG A 83 4.24 -16.48 9.98
CA ARG A 83 4.41 -15.81 11.26
C ARG A 83 5.73 -15.07 11.24
N GLU A 84 5.67 -13.75 11.36
CA GLU A 84 6.86 -12.92 11.55
C GLU A 84 7.09 -12.64 13.03
N ARG A 85 8.35 -12.45 13.41
CA ARG A 85 8.73 -11.96 14.74
C ARG A 85 10.08 -11.26 14.66
N ARG A 86 10.34 -10.38 15.62
CA ARG A 86 11.68 -9.84 15.83
C ARG A 86 12.65 -10.98 16.16
N LEU A 87 13.85 -10.96 15.60
CA LEU A 87 14.85 -11.99 15.84
C LEU A 87 15.50 -11.83 17.23
N PHE A 88 15.85 -10.59 17.59
CA PHE A 88 16.32 -10.17 18.91
C PHE A 88 16.14 -8.66 19.09
N ASP A 89 16.10 -8.17 20.33
CA ASP A 89 16.25 -6.76 20.65
C ASP A 89 17.73 -6.37 20.75
N GLU A 90 18.17 -5.37 19.97
CA GLU A 90 19.50 -4.76 20.15
C GLU A 90 19.43 -3.48 21.01
N GLY A 91 18.23 -2.91 21.19
CA GLY A 91 18.02 -1.60 21.81
C GLY A 91 18.53 -0.42 20.96
N ALA A 92 18.89 -0.65 19.69
CA ALA A 92 19.39 0.35 18.74
C ALA A 92 19.21 -0.14 17.29
N ASP A 93 19.51 0.72 16.32
CA ASP A 93 19.50 0.34 14.91
C ASP A 93 20.46 -0.82 14.63
N VAL A 94 19.97 -1.80 13.88
CA VAL A 94 20.76 -2.90 13.30
C VAL A 94 20.58 -2.99 11.80
N THR A 95 21.67 -3.24 11.08
CA THR A 95 21.66 -3.34 9.62
C THR A 95 22.59 -4.45 9.12
N TRP A 96 22.57 -4.68 7.81
CA TRP A 96 23.49 -5.58 7.09
C TRP A 96 23.56 -7.04 7.62
N PRO A 97 22.42 -7.73 7.83
CA PRO A 97 22.44 -9.09 8.34
C PRO A 97 22.98 -10.09 7.28
N ARG A 98 23.91 -10.98 7.66
CA ARG A 98 24.35 -12.14 6.85
C ARG A 98 24.47 -13.40 7.68
N ILE A 99 23.81 -14.47 7.24
CA ILE A 99 23.92 -15.79 7.85
C ILE A 99 25.26 -16.42 7.46
N SER A 100 25.94 -17.06 8.40
CA SER A 100 27.18 -17.79 8.12
C SER A 100 26.92 -18.98 7.19
N PRO A 101 27.92 -19.42 6.39
CA PRO A 101 27.75 -20.57 5.49
C PRO A 101 27.33 -21.87 6.20
N ASP A 102 27.71 -22.04 7.47
CA ASP A 102 27.30 -23.16 8.32
C ASP A 102 25.86 -23.05 8.87
N GLY A 103 25.17 -21.93 8.63
CA GLY A 103 23.81 -21.66 9.08
C GLY A 103 23.66 -21.37 10.57
N ARG A 104 24.75 -21.26 11.34
CA ARG A 104 24.73 -21.21 12.82
C ARG A 104 24.85 -19.81 13.42
N ARG A 105 25.40 -18.86 12.68
CA ARG A 105 25.69 -17.50 13.17
C ARG A 105 25.13 -16.46 12.22
N LEU A 106 24.92 -15.29 12.78
CA LEU A 106 24.52 -14.08 12.09
C LEU A 106 25.60 -13.03 12.32
N LEU A 107 26.13 -12.44 11.25
CA LEU A 107 26.79 -11.13 11.35
C LEU A 107 25.78 -10.01 11.08
N TYR A 108 25.99 -8.86 11.70
CA TYR A 108 25.19 -7.65 11.53
C TYR A 108 26.00 -6.43 11.99
N ILE A 109 25.56 -5.23 11.61
CA ILE A 109 26.13 -3.97 12.07
C ILE A 109 25.20 -3.37 13.12
N SER A 110 25.73 -3.10 14.31
CA SER A 110 25.00 -2.51 15.45
C SER A 110 25.38 -1.06 15.66
N PHE A 111 24.40 -0.19 15.88
CA PHE A 111 24.61 1.22 16.21
C PHE A 111 24.45 1.51 17.71
N ARG A 112 24.43 0.46 18.55
CA ARG A 112 24.17 0.58 20.00
C ARG A 112 25.24 1.37 20.76
N ARG A 113 26.51 1.08 20.48
CA ARG A 113 27.65 1.70 21.17
C ARG A 113 28.36 2.75 20.30
N GLU A 114 28.32 2.56 18.99
CA GLU A 114 29.00 3.43 18.03
C GLU A 114 28.03 3.91 16.95
N ALA A 115 27.84 5.24 16.86
CA ALA A 115 26.96 5.85 15.88
C ALA A 115 27.43 5.63 14.43
N GLY A 116 28.71 5.30 14.22
CA GLY A 116 29.26 4.94 12.91
C GLY A 116 29.11 3.46 12.53
N GLY A 117 28.57 2.63 13.42
CA GLY A 117 28.30 1.20 13.19
C GLY A 117 29.44 0.28 13.66
N GLN A 118 29.08 -0.78 14.37
CA GLN A 118 30.00 -1.79 14.91
C GLN A 118 29.71 -3.17 14.32
N LEU A 119 30.73 -3.88 13.82
CA LEU A 119 30.57 -5.28 13.37
C LEU A 119 30.30 -6.18 14.57
N CYS A 120 29.19 -6.91 14.52
CA CYS A 120 28.79 -7.86 15.54
C CYS A 120 28.46 -9.23 14.94
N VAL A 121 28.72 -10.29 15.71
CA VAL A 121 28.40 -11.68 15.40
C VAL A 121 27.58 -12.25 16.55
N ARG A 122 26.54 -13.01 16.23
CA ARG A 122 25.65 -13.67 17.20
C ARG A 122 25.34 -15.09 16.76
N GLU A 123 25.13 -15.99 17.71
CA GLU A 123 24.57 -17.31 17.42
C GLU A 123 23.07 -17.19 17.11
N LEU A 124 22.61 -17.94 16.10
CA LEU A 124 21.20 -17.95 15.74
C LEU A 124 20.40 -18.77 16.77
N PRO A 125 19.23 -18.26 17.24
CA PRO A 125 18.40 -18.95 18.21
C PRO A 125 17.83 -20.26 17.65
N LYS A 126 17.58 -21.24 18.52
CA LYS A 126 16.90 -22.49 18.14
C LYS A 126 15.44 -22.23 17.80
N GLU A 127 14.88 -23.03 16.89
CA GLU A 127 13.46 -22.97 16.52
C GLU A 127 12.55 -23.10 17.75
N GLY A 128 11.63 -22.14 17.93
CA GLY A 128 10.65 -22.16 19.02
C GLY A 128 11.08 -21.56 20.37
N SER A 129 12.31 -21.03 20.52
CA SER A 129 12.67 -20.26 21.72
C SER A 129 11.84 -18.96 21.78
N GLN A 130 10.99 -18.81 22.80
CA GLN A 130 10.08 -17.67 22.97
C GLN A 130 10.67 -16.44 23.67
N ASP A 131 11.95 -16.44 24.00
CA ASP A 131 12.58 -15.33 24.71
C ASP A 131 13.62 -14.63 23.84
N ASP A 132 13.86 -13.34 24.14
CA ASP A 132 15.05 -12.54 23.79
C ASP A 132 16.37 -13.16 24.33
N ALA A 133 16.37 -14.47 24.65
CA ALA A 133 17.47 -15.24 25.19
C ALA A 133 18.66 -15.15 24.23
N VAL A 134 19.61 -14.37 24.69
CA VAL A 134 20.74 -13.83 23.97
C VAL A 134 21.59 -14.97 23.41
N GLY A 135 21.58 -15.19 22.09
CA GLY A 135 22.74 -15.82 21.46
C GLY A 135 23.97 -14.97 21.77
N ASN A 136 25.13 -15.58 22.06
CA ASN A 136 26.31 -14.85 22.52
C ASN A 136 26.73 -13.77 21.51
N ARG A 137 26.52 -12.50 21.88
CA ARG A 137 26.87 -11.31 21.10
C ARG A 137 28.37 -11.05 21.22
N ARG A 138 29.07 -10.95 20.10
CA ARG A 138 30.51 -10.62 20.03
C ARG A 138 30.70 -9.50 19.04
N CYS A 139 31.37 -8.41 19.42
CA CYS A 139 31.55 -7.26 18.52
C CYS A 139 33.01 -6.83 18.44
N LEU A 140 33.37 -6.24 17.31
CA LEU A 140 34.69 -5.68 17.07
C LEU A 140 34.81 -4.33 17.78
N GLY A 141 35.98 -3.97 18.30
CA GLY A 141 36.18 -2.74 19.10
C GLY A 141 35.75 -1.44 18.40
N ALA A 142 35.50 -0.40 19.21
CA ALA A 142 34.97 0.91 18.82
C ALA A 142 35.80 1.70 17.79
N GLU A 143 37.08 1.35 17.59
CA GLU A 143 38.01 2.08 16.71
C GLU A 143 37.72 1.88 15.21
N VAL A 144 36.75 1.03 14.87
CA VAL A 144 36.43 0.63 13.50
C VAL A 144 34.94 0.88 13.21
N LEU A 145 34.65 1.79 12.28
CA LEU A 145 33.29 2.09 11.82
C LEU A 145 32.93 1.16 10.67
N ALA A 146 32.18 0.10 10.98
CA ALA A 146 31.77 -0.93 10.04
C ALA A 146 30.69 -0.41 9.07
N LEU A 147 30.88 -0.65 7.77
CA LEU A 147 29.94 -0.22 6.73
C LEU A 147 29.25 -1.41 6.06
N GLN A 148 30.01 -2.44 5.68
CA GLN A 148 29.51 -3.67 5.06
C GLN A 148 30.42 -4.84 5.46
N ALA A 149 29.86 -6.04 5.55
CA ALA A 149 30.63 -7.24 5.86
C ALA A 149 30.03 -8.47 5.18
N GLU A 150 30.90 -9.40 4.77
CA GLU A 150 30.52 -10.68 4.19
C GLU A 150 31.35 -11.82 4.79
N TRP A 151 30.73 -12.98 4.94
CA TRP A 151 31.44 -14.19 5.36
C TRP A 151 32.36 -14.67 4.23
N LYS A 152 33.64 -14.88 4.55
CA LYS A 152 34.56 -15.61 3.65
C LYS A 152 34.37 -17.12 3.80
N ASP A 153 34.20 -17.54 5.05
CA ASP A 153 33.90 -18.91 5.44
C ASP A 153 33.25 -18.86 6.84
N SER A 154 33.00 -20.00 7.47
CA SER A 154 32.40 -20.03 8.80
C SER A 154 33.31 -19.43 9.91
N ALA A 155 34.58 -19.14 9.68
CA ALA A 155 35.50 -18.60 10.69
C ALA A 155 35.98 -17.18 10.39
N GLN A 156 35.92 -16.73 9.14
CA GLN A 156 36.50 -15.47 8.69
C GLN A 156 35.45 -14.57 8.00
N ILE A 157 35.55 -13.26 8.25
CA ILE A 157 34.68 -12.23 7.69
C ILE A 157 35.54 -11.19 6.95
N VAL A 158 35.16 -10.81 5.73
CA VAL A 158 35.72 -9.65 5.05
C VAL A 158 34.90 -8.43 5.47
N LEU A 159 35.55 -7.47 6.13
CA LEU A 159 34.95 -6.26 6.66
C LEU A 159 35.40 -5.04 5.83
N LEU A 160 34.42 -4.29 5.30
CA LEU A 160 34.62 -2.95 4.78
C LEU A 160 34.31 -1.93 5.88
N HIS A 161 35.30 -1.11 6.20
CA HIS A 161 35.21 -0.15 7.31
C HIS A 161 36.00 1.13 7.03
N ARG A 162 35.91 2.07 7.96
CA ARG A 162 36.74 3.27 8.05
C ARG A 162 36.95 3.66 9.51
N THR A 163 37.95 4.48 9.79
CA THR A 163 38.25 4.96 11.15
C THR A 163 37.43 6.20 11.52
N THR A 164 37.25 7.13 10.58
CA THR A 164 36.40 8.31 10.74
C THR A 164 35.56 8.52 9.48
N ILE A 165 34.55 9.40 9.56
CA ILE A 165 33.70 9.74 8.41
C ILE A 165 34.53 10.33 7.24
N GLN A 166 35.70 10.90 7.52
CA GLN A 166 36.55 11.59 6.53
C GLN A 166 37.65 10.72 5.90
N ASP A 167 37.82 9.48 6.37
CA ASP A 167 38.90 8.59 5.94
C ASP A 167 38.54 7.78 4.69
N ASP A 168 39.60 7.30 4.00
CA ASP A 168 39.47 6.31 2.94
C ASP A 168 38.89 5.00 3.48
N LEU A 169 38.17 4.27 2.62
CA LEU A 169 37.62 2.97 2.96
C LEU A 169 38.74 1.92 3.02
N GLN A 170 38.63 1.01 3.97
CA GLN A 170 39.61 -0.03 4.24
C GLN A 170 38.94 -1.41 4.29
N LEU A 171 39.71 -2.43 3.89
CA LEU A 171 39.35 -3.82 4.08
C LEU A 171 40.14 -4.43 5.23
N SER A 172 39.47 -5.22 6.05
CA SER A 172 40.10 -6.08 7.05
C SER A 172 39.53 -7.48 7.00
N LEU A 173 40.38 -8.48 7.27
CA LEU A 173 39.94 -9.84 7.52
C LEU A 173 39.75 -10.01 9.02
N VAL A 174 38.53 -10.33 9.44
CA VAL A 174 38.14 -10.50 10.83
C VAL A 174 38.01 -11.98 11.16
N GLU A 175 38.77 -12.46 12.13
CA GLU A 175 38.69 -13.83 12.63
C GLU A 175 37.67 -13.94 13.77
N VAL A 176 36.76 -14.90 13.64
CA VAL A 176 35.79 -15.26 14.68
C VAL A 176 36.39 -16.35 15.55
N VAL A 177 37.17 -15.94 16.55
CA VAL A 177 37.87 -16.85 17.48
C VAL A 177 36.85 -17.60 18.34
N ARG A 178 37.03 -18.92 18.50
CA ARG A 178 36.25 -19.72 19.47
C ARG A 178 36.68 -19.33 20.87
N ALA A 179 35.72 -19.16 21.78
CA ALA A 179 36.04 -19.06 23.20
C ALA A 179 36.71 -20.38 23.61
N ASN A 180 38.01 -20.34 23.88
CA ASN A 180 38.68 -21.41 24.62
C ASN A 180 38.46 -21.14 26.11
N ASP A 181 38.28 -22.20 26.91
CA ASP A 181 38.06 -22.20 28.38
C ASP A 181 39.23 -21.63 29.21
N GLY A 182 40.05 -20.72 28.69
CA GLY A 182 41.29 -20.25 29.32
C GLY A 182 41.59 -18.75 29.28
N ASP A 183 40.82 -17.92 28.57
CA ASP A 183 41.13 -16.48 28.45
C ASP A 183 40.57 -15.70 29.65
N LYS A 184 41.38 -15.59 30.73
CA LYS A 184 41.04 -14.89 31.98
C LYS A 184 41.27 -13.38 31.96
N ASP A 185 41.71 -12.82 30.83
CA ASP A 185 42.10 -11.41 30.71
C ASP A 185 41.08 -10.55 29.93
N GLY A 186 39.80 -10.94 29.94
CA GLY A 186 38.71 -10.16 29.34
C GLY A 186 38.34 -8.97 30.21
N GLU A 187 38.64 -7.75 29.74
CA GLU A 187 38.09 -6.50 30.26
C GLU A 187 36.55 -6.57 30.22
N VAL A 188 35.94 -6.39 31.39
CA VAL A 188 34.49 -6.43 31.59
C VAL A 188 33.95 -5.05 31.23
N ASP A 189 33.35 -4.92 30.05
CA ASP A 189 32.52 -3.75 29.77
C ASP A 189 31.33 -3.77 30.72
N GLY A 190 31.34 -2.85 31.69
CA GLY A 190 30.30 -2.73 32.70
C GLY A 190 28.95 -2.35 32.09
N GLU A 191 28.10 -3.35 31.86
CA GLU A 191 26.67 -3.41 32.22
C GLU A 191 26.04 -4.70 31.67
N GLY A 192 25.60 -5.57 32.58
CA GLY A 192 24.64 -6.67 32.32
C GLY A 192 25.20 -7.95 31.67
N ASP A 193 25.27 -9.00 32.50
CA ASP A 193 25.50 -10.42 32.18
C ASP A 193 26.95 -10.86 31.85
N GLY A 194 27.65 -11.23 32.93
CA GLY A 194 29.03 -11.73 32.94
C GLY A 194 29.21 -13.08 32.22
N GLN A 195 29.47 -13.05 30.92
CA GLN A 195 30.22 -14.10 30.24
C GLN A 195 31.45 -13.54 29.51
N PRO A 196 32.62 -14.21 29.57
CA PRO A 196 33.80 -13.83 28.79
C PRO A 196 33.50 -13.96 27.29
N VAL A 197 33.42 -12.82 26.61
CA VAL A 197 33.14 -12.75 25.17
C VAL A 197 34.46 -12.89 24.41
N GLY A 198 34.64 -13.97 23.64
CA GLY A 198 35.82 -14.13 22.79
C GLY A 198 35.98 -12.94 21.84
N LYS A 199 37.19 -12.36 21.76
CA LYS A 199 37.48 -11.15 20.97
C LYS A 199 37.42 -11.46 19.45
N LEU A 200 36.76 -10.59 18.70
CA LEU A 200 36.93 -10.53 17.24
C LEU A 200 38.27 -9.86 16.94
N LYS A 201 39.10 -10.47 16.09
CA LYS A 201 40.42 -9.94 15.74
C LYS A 201 40.43 -9.51 14.27
N ALA A 202 40.62 -8.22 14.03
CA ALA A 202 40.79 -7.69 12.67
C ALA A 202 42.28 -7.69 12.28
N SER A 203 42.55 -8.12 11.05
CA SER A 203 43.86 -8.00 10.40
C SER A 203 43.71 -7.17 9.12
N PRO A 204 44.64 -6.24 8.84
CA PRO A 204 44.51 -5.36 7.69
C PRO A 204 44.64 -6.15 6.39
N MET A 205 43.80 -5.84 5.42
CA MET A 205 43.95 -6.23 4.02
C MET A 205 44.45 -5.01 3.22
N PRO A 206 44.96 -5.17 1.98
CA PRO A 206 45.36 -4.05 1.15
C PRO A 206 44.23 -3.00 1.06
N SER A 207 44.52 -1.75 1.48
CA SER A 207 43.55 -0.67 1.51
C SER A 207 42.99 -0.38 0.12
N ARG A 208 41.66 -0.30 0.01
CA ARG A 208 40.94 -0.14 -1.25
C ARG A 208 39.68 0.68 -1.01
N ASN A 209 39.49 1.72 -1.80
CA ASN A 209 38.21 2.42 -1.89
C ASN A 209 37.25 1.60 -2.76
N LEU A 210 36.26 0.96 -2.11
CA LEU A 210 35.27 0.11 -2.77
C LEU A 210 33.94 0.09 -2.02
N SER A 211 32.91 -0.46 -2.65
CA SER A 211 31.65 -0.82 -2.01
C SER A 211 31.16 -2.19 -2.48
N SER A 212 30.17 -2.73 -1.77
CA SER A 212 29.49 -4.00 -2.04
C SER A 212 30.46 -5.18 -2.24
N PRO A 213 31.30 -5.52 -1.25
CA PRO A 213 32.17 -6.68 -1.34
C PRO A 213 31.32 -7.96 -1.38
N ALA A 214 31.72 -8.92 -2.21
CA ALA A 214 31.08 -10.22 -2.35
C ALA A 214 32.13 -11.33 -2.40
N VAL A 215 32.04 -12.29 -1.48
CA VAL A 215 33.00 -13.39 -1.40
C VAL A 215 32.39 -14.65 -2.02
N SER A 216 33.18 -15.38 -2.81
CA SER A 216 32.73 -16.64 -3.41
C SER A 216 32.51 -17.72 -2.35
N PRO A 217 31.61 -18.71 -2.57
CA PRO A 217 31.33 -19.77 -1.59
C PRO A 217 32.55 -20.63 -1.21
N ASP A 218 33.55 -20.70 -2.09
CA ASP A 218 34.83 -21.39 -1.84
C ASP A 218 35.89 -20.49 -1.16
N GLY A 219 35.57 -19.22 -0.88
CA GLY A 219 36.45 -18.25 -0.22
C GLY A 219 37.64 -17.77 -1.06
N ARG A 220 37.69 -18.09 -2.36
CA ARG A 220 38.83 -17.80 -3.25
C ARG A 220 38.76 -16.43 -3.92
N TRP A 221 37.57 -15.91 -4.14
CA TRP A 221 37.34 -14.68 -4.91
C TRP A 221 36.62 -13.63 -4.09
N LEU A 222 37.04 -12.38 -4.26
CA LEU A 222 36.33 -11.18 -3.82
C LEU A 222 35.95 -10.36 -5.05
N VAL A 223 34.65 -10.12 -5.27
CA VAL A 223 34.16 -9.21 -6.31
C VAL A 223 33.56 -7.98 -5.63
N TYR A 224 33.85 -6.79 -6.15
CA TYR A 224 33.40 -5.53 -5.55
C TYR A 224 33.23 -4.42 -6.59
N VAL A 225 32.63 -3.30 -6.15
CA VAL A 225 32.50 -2.07 -6.93
C VAL A 225 33.61 -1.09 -6.52
N PRO A 226 34.59 -0.77 -7.38
CA PRO A 226 35.61 0.25 -7.07
C PRO A 226 34.99 1.63 -6.89
N VAL A 227 35.54 2.45 -5.99
CA VAL A 227 35.10 3.85 -5.78
C VAL A 227 36.24 4.81 -6.11
N GLN A 228 35.97 5.81 -6.96
CA GLN A 228 37.00 6.76 -7.42
C GLN A 228 37.19 7.94 -6.45
N ARG A 229 38.45 8.24 -6.12
CA ARG A 229 38.81 9.41 -5.31
C ARG A 229 38.81 10.68 -6.14
N SER A 230 37.95 11.63 -5.79
CA SER A 230 37.77 12.90 -6.54
C SER A 230 38.14 14.17 -5.76
N ALA A 231 38.35 14.07 -4.45
CA ALA A 231 38.76 15.18 -3.57
C ALA A 231 39.72 14.69 -2.47
N LYS A 232 40.39 15.64 -1.79
CA LYS A 232 41.31 15.35 -0.67
C LYS A 232 40.56 14.85 0.59
N PRO A 233 39.51 15.54 1.12
CA PRO A 233 38.65 14.97 2.15
C PRO A 233 37.54 14.09 1.54
N VAL A 234 37.27 12.94 2.16
CA VAL A 234 36.29 11.93 1.72
C VAL A 234 34.99 12.12 2.53
N GLY A 235 33.94 12.70 1.95
CA GLY A 235 32.65 12.88 2.64
C GLY A 235 31.71 11.66 2.52
N PRO A 236 30.52 11.66 3.17
CA PRO A 236 29.53 10.59 3.02
C PRO A 236 29.10 10.36 1.56
N GLY A 237 29.00 11.44 0.76
CA GLY A 237 28.72 11.40 -0.68
C GLY A 237 29.89 10.96 -1.57
N PHE A 238 30.96 10.40 -1.00
CA PHE A 238 32.07 9.80 -1.74
C PHE A 238 31.72 8.41 -2.28
N ALA A 239 30.83 7.68 -1.59
CA ALA A 239 30.37 6.35 -1.97
C ALA A 239 29.49 6.34 -3.25
N SER A 240 28.94 7.49 -3.66
CA SER A 240 28.12 7.61 -4.88
C SER A 240 28.94 7.70 -6.18
N ARG A 241 30.28 7.73 -6.11
CA ARG A 241 31.16 7.68 -7.30
C ARG A 241 31.69 6.28 -7.55
N ALA A 242 30.75 5.35 -7.67
CA ALA A 242 31.02 3.98 -8.10
C ALA A 242 31.63 3.97 -9.51
N SER A 243 32.57 3.06 -9.72
CA SER A 243 33.12 2.74 -11.02
C SER A 243 32.05 2.07 -11.88
N ALA A 244 32.04 2.37 -13.18
CA ALA A 244 31.16 1.70 -14.16
C ALA A 244 31.51 0.21 -14.39
N GLN A 245 32.63 -0.27 -13.86
CA GLN A 245 33.07 -1.67 -13.93
C GLN A 245 33.32 -2.23 -12.52
N LEU A 246 33.11 -3.54 -12.37
CA LEU A 246 33.46 -4.31 -11.16
C LEU A 246 34.96 -4.67 -11.18
N GLU A 247 35.50 -5.09 -10.03
CA GLU A 247 36.82 -5.71 -9.94
C GLU A 247 36.72 -7.06 -9.23
N ALA A 248 37.52 -8.04 -9.68
CA ALA A 248 37.65 -9.35 -9.06
C ALA A 248 39.07 -9.53 -8.51
N LEU A 249 39.19 -9.92 -7.25
CA LEU A 249 40.46 -10.14 -6.56
C LEU A 249 40.55 -11.59 -6.08
N ARG A 250 41.73 -12.19 -6.23
CA ARG A 250 42.06 -13.51 -5.68
C ARG A 250 42.45 -13.36 -4.20
N LEU A 251 41.69 -14.00 -3.32
CA LEU A 251 41.95 -14.03 -1.87
C LEU A 251 42.88 -15.19 -1.46
N ASP A 252 42.92 -16.25 -2.24
CA ASP A 252 43.79 -17.41 -2.04
C ASP A 252 45.25 -17.18 -2.51
N LEU A 253 45.51 -16.09 -3.23
CA LEU A 253 46.83 -15.71 -3.74
C LEU A 253 47.30 -14.39 -3.10
N PRO A 254 48.25 -14.43 -2.15
CA PRO A 254 48.80 -13.23 -1.52
C PRO A 254 49.40 -12.27 -2.56
N GLY A 255 49.00 -10.99 -2.51
CA GLY A 255 49.53 -9.96 -3.40
C GLY A 255 48.96 -9.96 -4.83
N ALA A 256 47.92 -10.76 -5.12
CA ALA A 256 47.25 -10.73 -6.41
C ALA A 256 46.72 -9.32 -6.76
N ALA A 257 46.88 -8.92 -8.01
CA ALA A 257 46.30 -7.68 -8.53
C ALA A 257 44.80 -7.89 -8.86
N PRO A 258 43.93 -6.90 -8.62
CA PRO A 258 42.54 -6.96 -9.06
C PRO A 258 42.44 -7.02 -10.58
N MET A 259 41.49 -7.80 -11.06
CA MET A 259 41.16 -7.96 -12.47
C MET A 259 39.89 -7.15 -12.77
N PRO A 260 39.91 -6.26 -13.78
CA PRO A 260 38.71 -5.54 -14.17
C PRO A 260 37.65 -6.50 -14.74
N LEU A 261 36.43 -6.37 -14.26
CA LEU A 261 35.25 -7.11 -14.69
C LEU A 261 34.26 -6.11 -15.32
N ALA A 262 34.56 -5.71 -16.56
CA ALA A 262 33.71 -4.83 -17.36
C ALA A 262 32.57 -5.63 -17.98
N LEU A 263 31.36 -5.49 -17.43
CA LEU A 263 30.19 -6.21 -17.91
C LEU A 263 29.66 -5.60 -19.21
N ASP A 264 29.16 -6.46 -20.11
CA ASP A 264 28.50 -6.02 -21.35
C ASP A 264 27.07 -5.50 -21.08
N LEU A 265 26.98 -4.41 -20.32
CA LEU A 265 25.74 -3.77 -19.89
C LEU A 265 25.85 -2.24 -19.97
N PRO A 266 24.74 -1.52 -20.23
CA PRO A 266 24.70 -0.06 -20.11
C PRO A 266 24.65 0.38 -18.65
N GLY A 267 25.18 1.57 -18.35
CA GLY A 267 25.06 2.17 -17.01
C GLY A 267 26.08 1.62 -16.00
N GLN A 268 25.68 1.50 -14.73
CA GLN A 268 26.54 1.06 -13.62
C GLN A 268 26.07 -0.26 -13.01
N SER A 269 27.02 -1.13 -12.68
CA SER A 269 26.76 -2.39 -11.98
C SER A 269 27.11 -2.27 -10.49
N GLY A 270 26.25 -2.78 -9.63
CA GLY A 270 26.45 -2.78 -8.18
C GLY A 270 25.93 -4.04 -7.50
N GLN A 271 26.18 -4.12 -6.19
CA GLN A 271 25.64 -5.17 -5.31
C GLN A 271 25.89 -6.62 -5.84
N PRO A 272 27.13 -6.99 -6.19
CA PRO A 272 27.43 -8.35 -6.65
C PRO A 272 27.15 -9.37 -5.54
N VAL A 273 26.61 -10.54 -5.88
CA VAL A 273 26.43 -11.68 -4.95
C VAL A 273 26.58 -13.01 -5.70
N PHE A 274 27.34 -13.95 -5.13
CA PHE A 274 27.53 -15.27 -5.72
C PHE A 274 26.36 -16.21 -5.46
N SER A 275 26.07 -17.10 -6.40
CA SER A 275 25.20 -18.25 -6.14
C SER A 275 25.83 -19.20 -5.12
N PRO A 276 25.02 -19.90 -4.29
CA PRO A 276 25.55 -20.87 -3.34
C PRO A 276 26.36 -22.01 -3.99
N ASP A 277 26.07 -22.36 -5.24
CA ASP A 277 26.78 -23.39 -6.00
C ASP A 277 28.09 -22.90 -6.65
N GLY A 278 28.42 -21.60 -6.54
CA GLY A 278 29.64 -21.00 -7.08
C GLY A 278 29.72 -20.99 -8.61
N ARG A 279 28.58 -21.04 -9.32
CA ARG A 279 28.51 -21.04 -10.79
C ARG A 279 28.06 -19.73 -11.41
N TRP A 280 27.43 -18.86 -10.62
CA TRP A 280 26.83 -17.62 -11.10
C TRP A 280 27.20 -16.45 -10.19
N LEU A 281 27.33 -15.27 -10.80
CA LEU A 281 27.37 -14.00 -10.12
C LEU A 281 26.10 -13.22 -10.48
N TYR A 282 25.36 -12.77 -9.47
CA TYR A 282 24.21 -11.88 -9.60
C TYR A 282 24.64 -10.45 -9.35
N VAL A 283 24.07 -9.50 -10.07
CA VAL A 283 24.36 -8.07 -9.94
C VAL A 283 23.09 -7.25 -10.10
N THR A 284 23.06 -6.08 -9.47
CA THR A 284 22.07 -5.03 -9.75
C THR A 284 22.65 -4.07 -10.79
N GLN A 285 21.90 -3.77 -11.84
CA GLN A 285 22.27 -2.83 -12.88
C GLN A 285 21.38 -1.58 -12.81
N PHE A 286 22.02 -0.41 -12.86
CA PHE A 286 21.39 0.90 -12.93
C PHE A 286 21.69 1.51 -14.31
N PHE A 287 20.67 1.80 -15.11
CA PHE A 287 20.85 2.35 -16.47
C PHE A 287 19.76 3.33 -16.92
N THR A 288 18.85 3.68 -16.00
CA THR A 288 17.76 4.64 -16.22
C THR A 288 17.87 5.70 -15.13
N ASP A 289 18.05 6.96 -15.52
CA ASP A 289 17.98 8.13 -14.63
C ASP A 289 16.52 8.35 -14.21
N SER A 290 16.14 7.65 -13.16
CA SER A 290 14.78 7.49 -12.69
C SER A 290 14.36 8.53 -11.66
N ASN A 291 15.33 9.16 -11.00
CA ASN A 291 15.13 10.31 -10.13
C ASN A 291 15.26 11.66 -10.87
N ALA A 292 15.70 11.62 -12.15
CA ALA A 292 15.89 12.75 -13.05
C ALA A 292 16.93 13.78 -12.56
N ASP A 293 17.92 13.36 -11.78
CA ASP A 293 19.03 14.19 -11.31
C ASP A 293 20.16 14.32 -12.35
N GLY A 294 20.10 13.51 -13.41
CA GLY A 294 21.05 13.54 -14.51
C GLY A 294 22.33 12.73 -14.28
N VAL A 295 22.38 11.88 -13.27
CA VAL A 295 23.45 10.94 -12.93
C VAL A 295 22.84 9.55 -12.79
N ILE A 296 23.39 8.56 -13.50
CA ILE A 296 22.96 7.16 -13.31
C ILE A 296 23.76 6.56 -12.16
N ASP A 297 23.13 6.24 -11.04
CA ASP A 297 23.80 5.61 -9.88
C ASP A 297 22.88 4.66 -9.08
N ALA A 298 23.23 4.34 -7.83
CA ALA A 298 22.49 3.38 -7.01
C ALA A 298 21.16 3.93 -6.42
N ASP A 299 20.94 5.25 -6.51
CA ASP A 299 19.67 5.87 -6.15
C ASP A 299 18.61 5.69 -7.26
N ASP A 300 19.02 5.17 -8.42
CA ASP A 300 18.14 4.81 -9.51
C ASP A 300 17.49 3.43 -9.38
N ARG A 301 16.53 3.19 -10.28
CA ARG A 301 15.87 1.90 -10.41
C ARG A 301 16.85 0.78 -10.76
N GLY A 302 16.98 -0.17 -9.84
CA GLY A 302 17.78 -1.38 -10.02
C GLY A 302 17.09 -2.44 -10.87
N VAL A 303 17.86 -3.09 -11.74
CA VAL A 303 17.45 -4.25 -12.54
C VAL A 303 18.40 -5.42 -12.27
N LEU A 304 17.87 -6.60 -11.98
CA LEU A 304 18.69 -7.76 -11.64
C LEU A 304 19.22 -8.45 -12.89
N PHE A 305 20.50 -8.79 -12.87
CA PHE A 305 21.18 -9.60 -13.88
C PHE A 305 21.93 -10.76 -13.23
N ARG A 306 22.22 -11.80 -14.03
CA ARG A 306 23.21 -12.81 -13.68
C ARG A 306 24.18 -13.07 -14.82
N LEU A 307 25.36 -13.55 -14.49
CA LEU A 307 26.38 -13.95 -15.44
C LEU A 307 27.13 -15.21 -14.96
N PRO A 308 27.66 -16.04 -15.88
CA PRO A 308 28.42 -17.23 -15.50
C PRO A 308 29.72 -16.84 -14.81
N PHE A 309 29.99 -17.46 -13.67
CA PHE A 309 31.23 -17.31 -12.91
C PHE A 309 31.50 -18.62 -12.15
N ASP A 310 32.23 -19.56 -12.76
CA ASP A 310 32.62 -20.81 -12.08
C ASP A 310 33.85 -20.56 -11.19
N THR A 311 33.62 -20.42 -9.89
CA THR A 311 34.65 -19.99 -8.91
C THR A 311 35.83 -20.95 -8.82
N ARG A 312 35.65 -22.21 -9.26
CA ARG A 312 36.69 -23.24 -9.29
C ARG A 312 37.76 -22.93 -10.34
N ARG A 313 37.43 -22.16 -11.38
CA ARG A 313 38.34 -21.83 -12.47
C ARG A 313 39.22 -20.62 -12.14
N ASP A 314 40.47 -20.64 -12.57
CA ASP A 314 41.38 -19.50 -12.41
C ASP A 314 41.07 -18.35 -13.38
N ASP A 315 40.47 -18.66 -14.55
CA ASP A 315 40.07 -17.69 -15.59
C ASP A 315 38.61 -17.21 -15.42
N ALA A 316 37.97 -17.47 -14.28
CA ALA A 316 36.55 -17.19 -14.06
C ALA A 316 36.16 -15.73 -14.34
N ALA A 317 36.94 -14.76 -13.83
CA ALA A 317 36.71 -13.33 -14.06
C ALA A 317 36.82 -12.94 -15.55
N VAL A 318 37.72 -13.57 -16.30
CA VAL A 318 37.89 -13.31 -17.74
C VAL A 318 36.70 -13.84 -18.52
N GLN A 319 36.22 -15.04 -18.19
CA GLN A 319 35.03 -15.61 -18.82
C GLN A 319 33.77 -14.82 -18.50
N ALA A 320 33.64 -14.38 -17.24
CA ALA A 320 32.56 -13.52 -16.78
C ALA A 320 32.52 -12.19 -17.53
N ALA A 321 33.68 -11.54 -17.76
CA ALA A 321 33.79 -10.30 -18.54
C ALA A 321 33.46 -10.50 -20.03
N ALA A 322 33.72 -11.69 -20.58
CA ALA A 322 33.42 -12.01 -21.97
C ALA A 322 31.96 -12.47 -22.19
N ALA A 323 31.23 -12.79 -21.13
CA ALA A 323 29.85 -13.27 -21.21
C ALA A 323 28.86 -12.11 -21.45
N SER A 324 27.69 -12.44 -22.01
CA SER A 324 26.55 -11.52 -22.07
C SER A 324 25.59 -11.81 -20.91
N PRO A 325 25.47 -10.93 -19.90
CA PRO A 325 24.65 -11.19 -18.72
C PRO A 325 23.15 -11.34 -19.05
N ASP A 326 22.48 -12.27 -18.38
CA ASP A 326 21.03 -12.52 -18.46
C ASP A 326 20.28 -11.49 -17.62
N GLN A 327 19.30 -10.82 -18.22
CA GLN A 327 18.41 -9.92 -17.48
C GLN A 327 17.30 -10.73 -16.78
N LEU A 328 17.19 -10.61 -15.46
CA LEU A 328 16.27 -11.41 -14.65
C LEU A 328 14.96 -10.68 -14.35
N THR A 329 14.99 -9.36 -14.22
CA THR A 329 13.81 -8.54 -13.92
C THR A 329 13.56 -7.47 -14.98
N SER A 330 12.29 -7.10 -15.13
CA SER A 330 11.83 -5.96 -15.92
C SER A 330 12.14 -4.67 -15.15
N GLN A 331 12.50 -3.61 -15.87
CA GLN A 331 12.76 -2.28 -15.30
C GLN A 331 11.54 -1.65 -14.60
N ALA A 332 10.38 -2.32 -14.64
CA ALA A 332 9.18 -1.93 -13.90
C ALA A 332 9.22 -2.23 -12.38
N TRP A 333 10.23 -2.96 -11.88
CA TRP A 333 10.21 -3.53 -10.52
C TRP A 333 11.17 -2.93 -9.50
N ASN A 334 12.07 -2.02 -9.88
CA ASN A 334 13.14 -1.47 -9.01
C ASN A 334 13.65 -2.48 -7.97
N CYS A 335 14.42 -3.48 -8.41
CA CYS A 335 14.91 -4.54 -7.56
C CYS A 335 16.42 -4.39 -7.29
N GLN A 336 16.79 -4.50 -6.03
CA GLN A 336 18.14 -4.35 -5.49
C GLN A 336 18.44 -5.46 -4.46
N TYR A 337 19.72 -5.59 -4.09
CA TYR A 337 20.21 -6.54 -3.09
C TYR A 337 19.81 -8.00 -3.37
N PRO A 338 20.26 -8.60 -4.50
CA PRO A 338 19.97 -10.00 -4.81
C PRO A 338 20.60 -10.94 -3.76
N ALA A 339 19.81 -11.88 -3.24
CA ALA A 339 20.21 -12.92 -2.31
C ALA A 339 19.81 -14.30 -2.88
N PRO A 340 20.65 -14.93 -3.73
CA PRO A 340 20.35 -16.23 -4.30
C PRO A 340 20.38 -17.34 -3.24
N ALA A 341 19.32 -18.13 -3.20
CA ALA A 341 19.22 -19.38 -2.44
C ALA A 341 19.41 -20.60 -3.37
N ALA A 342 19.12 -21.80 -2.88
CA ALA A 342 19.32 -23.04 -3.66
C ALA A 342 18.41 -23.13 -4.91
N GLU A 343 17.15 -22.68 -4.80
CA GLU A 343 16.15 -22.83 -5.89
C GLU A 343 15.49 -21.51 -6.29
N THR A 344 15.71 -20.45 -5.52
CA THR A 344 15.02 -19.17 -5.67
C THR A 344 16.01 -18.02 -5.49
N LEU A 345 15.71 -16.89 -6.12
CA LEU A 345 16.40 -15.63 -5.92
C LEU A 345 15.50 -14.72 -5.10
N VAL A 346 16.00 -14.28 -3.94
CA VAL A 346 15.36 -13.24 -3.14
C VAL A 346 15.94 -11.88 -3.52
N ALA A 347 15.13 -10.84 -3.50
CA ALA A 347 15.59 -9.47 -3.72
C ALA A 347 14.69 -8.48 -2.96
N THR A 348 15.25 -7.31 -2.67
CA THR A 348 14.45 -6.18 -2.20
C THR A 348 13.93 -5.44 -3.42
N CYS A 349 12.62 -5.27 -3.55
CA CYS A 349 12.05 -4.53 -4.67
C CYS A 349 11.07 -3.47 -4.17
N GLU A 350 11.06 -2.34 -4.85
CA GLU A 350 10.10 -1.27 -4.59
C GLU A 350 8.92 -1.38 -5.55
N ARG A 351 7.70 -1.42 -5.00
CA ARG A 351 6.48 -1.39 -5.82
C ARG A 351 5.36 -0.60 -5.15
N GLY A 352 4.89 0.45 -5.82
CA GLY A 352 3.78 1.27 -5.31
C GLY A 352 4.16 2.12 -4.09
N GLY A 353 5.43 2.48 -3.94
CA GLY A 353 5.96 3.28 -2.83
C GLY A 353 6.26 2.49 -1.55
N SER A 354 6.21 1.16 -1.60
CA SER A 354 6.60 0.26 -0.51
C SER A 354 7.83 -0.52 -0.93
N LEU A 355 8.84 -0.60 -0.04
CA LEU A 355 10.02 -1.42 -0.21
C LEU A 355 9.79 -2.77 0.48
N ASP A 356 9.85 -3.86 -0.27
CA ASP A 356 9.55 -5.19 0.24
C ASP A 356 10.51 -6.26 -0.27
N VAL A 357 10.51 -7.41 0.40
CA VAL A 357 11.27 -8.57 -0.03
C VAL A 357 10.40 -9.41 -0.98
N TYR A 358 10.95 -9.73 -2.15
CA TYR A 358 10.33 -10.55 -3.19
C TYR A 358 11.18 -11.79 -3.47
N GLN A 359 10.53 -12.83 -3.98
CA GLN A 359 11.18 -14.01 -4.56
C GLN A 359 10.86 -14.16 -6.05
N LEU A 360 11.83 -14.69 -6.78
CA LEU A 360 11.71 -15.10 -8.18
C LEU A 360 12.49 -16.41 -8.41
N PRO A 361 12.19 -17.16 -9.48
CA PRO A 361 13.06 -18.24 -9.93
C PRO A 361 14.48 -17.73 -10.26
N LEU A 362 15.48 -18.61 -10.20
CA LEU A 362 16.90 -18.25 -10.45
C LEU A 362 17.16 -17.74 -11.89
N ASP A 363 16.32 -18.12 -12.85
CA ASP A 363 16.32 -17.64 -14.23
C ASP A 363 15.44 -16.40 -14.45
N GLY A 364 14.80 -15.90 -13.39
CA GLY A 364 14.06 -14.65 -13.39
C GLY A 364 12.67 -14.74 -14.00
N GLN A 365 12.23 -13.63 -14.58
CA GLN A 365 10.88 -13.47 -15.12
C GLN A 365 10.68 -14.17 -16.47
N VAL A 366 11.75 -14.35 -17.25
CA VAL A 366 11.74 -15.05 -18.53
C VAL A 366 12.33 -16.45 -18.31
N PRO A 367 11.53 -17.51 -18.46
CA PRO A 367 12.02 -18.87 -18.33
C PRO A 367 13.18 -19.18 -19.29
N ALA A 368 14.25 -19.78 -18.77
CA ALA A 368 15.45 -20.06 -19.57
C ALA A 368 15.21 -21.05 -20.73
N GLU A 369 14.16 -21.88 -20.64
CA GLU A 369 13.78 -22.85 -21.67
C GLU A 369 13.05 -22.23 -22.87
N TRP A 370 12.75 -20.92 -22.84
CA TRP A 370 12.04 -20.27 -23.94
C TRP A 370 12.92 -20.11 -25.17
N ASP A 371 12.42 -20.62 -26.30
CA ASP A 371 13.03 -20.47 -27.61
C ASP A 371 12.56 -19.19 -28.34
N ILE A 372 13.16 -18.91 -29.49
CA ILE A 372 12.80 -17.73 -30.31
C ILE A 372 11.31 -17.73 -30.72
N PRO A 373 10.69 -18.84 -31.16
CA PRO A 373 9.25 -18.93 -31.40
C PRO A 373 8.40 -18.51 -30.18
N ARG A 374 8.72 -19.00 -28.99
CA ARG A 374 8.01 -18.63 -27.76
C ARG A 374 8.17 -17.15 -27.45
N LEU A 375 9.40 -16.62 -27.49
CA LEU A 375 9.67 -15.20 -27.26
C LEU A 375 8.92 -14.29 -28.24
N ARG A 376 8.80 -14.69 -29.52
CA ARG A 376 8.01 -13.93 -30.51
C ARG A 376 6.53 -13.88 -30.17
N THR A 377 5.98 -14.99 -29.69
CA THR A 377 4.58 -15.10 -29.24
C THR A 377 4.34 -14.12 -28.08
N GLU A 378 5.22 -14.13 -27.09
CA GLU A 378 5.13 -13.29 -25.90
C GLU A 378 5.38 -11.81 -26.19
N LEU A 379 6.34 -11.49 -27.07
CA LEU A 379 6.55 -10.12 -27.60
C LEU A 379 5.31 -9.58 -28.28
N GLY A 380 4.54 -10.42 -28.99
CA GLY A 380 3.30 -10.00 -29.60
C GLY A 380 2.23 -9.61 -28.57
N MET A 381 2.28 -10.15 -27.35
CA MET A 381 1.32 -9.89 -26.26
C MET A 381 1.77 -8.84 -25.24
N ALA A 382 3.05 -8.48 -25.22
CA ALA A 382 3.58 -7.50 -24.29
C ALA A 382 2.87 -6.15 -24.46
N GLY A 383 2.22 -5.67 -23.40
CA GLY A 383 1.54 -4.37 -23.38
C GLY A 383 2.42 -3.23 -22.84
N ARG A 384 3.51 -3.56 -22.14
CA ARG A 384 4.41 -2.59 -21.50
C ARG A 384 5.77 -2.57 -22.18
N LYS A 385 6.28 -1.38 -22.51
CA LYS A 385 7.61 -1.20 -23.11
C LYS A 385 8.75 -1.81 -22.27
N ALA A 386 8.64 -1.75 -20.94
CA ALA A 386 9.61 -2.37 -20.02
C ALA A 386 9.69 -3.90 -20.20
N ASP A 387 8.55 -4.55 -20.45
CA ASP A 387 8.49 -6.00 -20.69
C ASP A 387 8.97 -6.35 -22.11
N GLU A 388 8.72 -5.48 -23.10
CA GLU A 388 9.31 -5.61 -24.44
C GLU A 388 10.85 -5.58 -24.37
N ILE A 389 11.44 -4.65 -23.63
CA ILE A 389 12.90 -4.55 -23.46
C ILE A 389 13.47 -5.84 -22.91
N LEU A 390 12.86 -6.39 -21.85
CA LEU A 390 13.26 -7.68 -21.28
C LEU A 390 13.18 -8.80 -22.32
N LEU A 391 12.06 -8.95 -23.02
CA LEU A 391 11.88 -10.02 -24.01
C LEU A 391 12.80 -9.88 -25.23
N TYR A 392 13.00 -8.65 -25.73
CA TYR A 392 13.92 -8.39 -26.83
C TYR A 392 15.38 -8.62 -26.44
N ARG A 393 15.76 -8.35 -25.19
CA ARG A 393 17.09 -8.67 -24.66
C ARG A 393 17.36 -10.17 -24.74
N HIS A 394 16.46 -11.00 -24.19
CA HIS A 394 16.54 -12.46 -24.27
C HIS A 394 16.58 -12.97 -25.72
N ARG A 395 15.73 -12.42 -26.59
CA ARG A 395 15.75 -12.77 -28.03
C ARG A 395 17.06 -12.40 -28.71
N THR A 396 17.66 -11.26 -28.36
CA THR A 396 18.93 -10.79 -28.95
C THR A 396 20.09 -11.70 -28.54
N GLN A 397 20.07 -12.24 -27.32
CA GLN A 397 21.08 -13.19 -26.84
C GLN A 397 21.02 -14.52 -27.58
N LEU A 398 19.82 -15.03 -27.88
CA LEU A 398 19.63 -16.27 -28.64
C LEU A 398 19.89 -16.12 -30.15
N GLU A 399 19.96 -14.90 -30.67
CA GLU A 399 20.15 -14.65 -32.11
C GLU A 399 21.63 -14.64 -32.51
N THR A 400 22.00 -15.64 -33.30
CA THR A 400 23.37 -15.82 -33.80
C THR A 400 23.59 -15.21 -35.18
N ARG A 401 22.53 -14.95 -35.96
CA ARG A 401 22.66 -14.42 -37.32
C ARG A 401 22.99 -12.92 -37.29
N PRO A 402 24.03 -12.45 -38.01
CA PRO A 402 24.48 -11.06 -37.93
C PRO A 402 23.40 -10.01 -38.24
N ARG A 403 22.68 -10.17 -39.35
CA ARG A 403 21.66 -9.21 -39.80
C ARG A 403 20.46 -9.10 -38.83
N PRO A 404 19.76 -10.19 -38.44
CA PRO A 404 18.70 -10.10 -37.42
C PRO A 404 19.20 -9.55 -36.09
N ARG A 405 20.40 -9.93 -35.63
CA ARG A 405 20.99 -9.42 -34.40
C ARG A 405 21.21 -7.90 -34.45
N ARG A 406 21.76 -7.36 -35.54
CA ARG A 406 21.90 -5.90 -35.73
C ARG A 406 20.55 -5.19 -35.67
N LEU A 407 19.52 -5.73 -36.32
CA LEU A 407 18.18 -5.13 -36.31
C LEU A 407 17.51 -5.19 -34.94
N LEU A 408 17.76 -6.25 -34.15
CA LEU A 408 17.32 -6.32 -32.76
C LEU A 408 18.05 -5.29 -31.89
N LEU A 409 19.36 -5.09 -32.07
CA LEU A 409 20.12 -4.04 -31.38
C LEU A 409 19.60 -2.63 -31.74
N MET A 410 19.27 -2.38 -33.01
CA MET A 410 18.60 -1.14 -33.43
C MET A 410 17.24 -0.98 -32.74
N ARG A 411 16.45 -2.06 -32.62
CA ARG A 411 15.16 -2.03 -31.92
C ARG A 411 15.33 -1.72 -30.43
N MET A 412 16.29 -2.35 -29.75
CA MET A 412 16.64 -2.08 -28.35
C MET A 412 17.04 -0.60 -28.16
N ALA A 413 17.93 -0.09 -29.01
CA ALA A 413 18.36 1.31 -28.95
C ALA A 413 17.17 2.28 -29.09
N ARG A 414 16.24 2.00 -29.99
CA ARG A 414 15.04 2.84 -30.20
C ARG A 414 14.01 2.70 -29.06
N LEU A 415 13.85 1.52 -28.47
CA LEU A 415 12.97 1.31 -27.32
C LEU A 415 13.46 2.14 -26.12
N HIS A 416 14.75 2.06 -25.79
CA HIS A 416 15.36 2.87 -24.74
C HIS A 416 15.29 4.37 -25.04
N LEU A 417 15.56 4.78 -26.29
CA LEU A 417 15.42 6.19 -26.68
C LEU A 417 13.98 6.71 -26.49
N GLY A 418 12.98 5.88 -26.77
CA GLY A 418 11.57 6.20 -26.55
C GLY A 418 11.11 6.16 -25.09
N LEU A 419 11.99 5.75 -24.16
CA LEU A 419 11.84 5.86 -22.71
C LEU A 419 12.76 6.92 -22.11
N GLU A 420 13.51 7.66 -22.94
CA GLU A 420 14.51 8.65 -22.52
C GLU A 420 15.72 8.03 -21.78
N ASP A 421 15.95 6.71 -21.92
CA ASP A 421 17.16 6.01 -21.43
C ASP A 421 18.34 6.23 -22.38
N PHE A 422 18.86 7.47 -22.47
CA PHE A 422 19.83 7.87 -23.51
C PHE A 422 21.13 7.04 -23.49
N ASP A 423 21.65 6.70 -22.30
CA ASP A 423 22.89 5.93 -22.16
C ASP A 423 22.73 4.47 -22.60
N ALA A 424 21.60 3.85 -22.26
CA ALA A 424 21.25 2.51 -22.74
C ALA A 424 21.02 2.52 -24.26
N ALA A 425 20.33 3.53 -24.79
CA ALA A 425 20.13 3.68 -26.23
C ALA A 425 21.47 3.79 -26.97
N ALA A 426 22.39 4.63 -26.48
CA ALA A 426 23.71 4.81 -27.06
C ALA A 426 24.56 3.54 -26.99
N PHE A 427 24.47 2.78 -25.89
CA PHE A 427 25.14 1.49 -25.73
C PHE A 427 24.71 0.49 -26.81
N TYR A 428 23.40 0.29 -27.02
CA TYR A 428 22.91 -0.65 -28.04
C TYR A 428 23.24 -0.17 -29.47
N ALA A 429 23.21 1.13 -29.73
CA ALA A 429 23.64 1.69 -31.01
C ALA A 429 25.14 1.44 -31.30
N ARG A 430 26.02 1.54 -30.28
CA ARG A 430 27.44 1.17 -30.41
C ARG A 430 27.63 -0.32 -30.63
N ARG A 431 26.94 -1.17 -29.86
CA ARG A 431 27.01 -2.64 -30.01
C ARG A 431 26.54 -3.11 -31.38
N MET A 432 25.59 -2.41 -32.00
CA MET A 432 25.21 -2.69 -33.38
C MET A 432 26.42 -2.62 -34.31
N GLY A 433 27.26 -1.58 -34.18
CA GLY A 433 28.46 -1.38 -35.01
C GLY A 433 29.51 -2.50 -34.92
N ALA A 434 29.51 -3.30 -33.85
CA ALA A 434 30.45 -4.41 -33.66
C ALA A 434 30.07 -5.70 -34.42
N VAL A 435 28.89 -5.75 -35.01
CA VAL A 435 28.42 -6.88 -35.83
C VAL A 435 28.47 -6.45 -37.29
N GLU A 436 29.14 -7.18 -38.19
CA GLU A 436 29.21 -6.78 -39.60
C GLU A 436 28.04 -7.34 -40.43
N ASP A 437 27.41 -6.49 -41.27
CA ASP A 437 26.43 -6.90 -42.28
C ASP A 437 26.30 -5.82 -43.38
N PRO A 438 26.53 -6.14 -44.67
CA PRO A 438 26.50 -5.16 -45.75
C PRO A 438 25.15 -4.45 -45.94
N ALA A 439 24.03 -5.13 -45.69
CA ALA A 439 22.69 -4.57 -45.91
C ALA A 439 22.28 -3.53 -44.85
N THR A 440 22.91 -3.57 -43.68
CA THR A 440 22.64 -2.70 -42.54
C THR A 440 23.86 -1.88 -42.11
N ALA A 441 24.95 -1.91 -42.88
CA ALA A 441 26.15 -1.14 -42.64
C ALA A 441 25.83 0.36 -42.59
N GLY A 442 26.42 1.07 -41.63
CA GLY A 442 26.31 2.52 -41.48
C GLY A 442 25.03 3.03 -40.81
N LEU A 443 24.17 2.16 -40.27
CA LEU A 443 22.96 2.57 -39.54
C LEU A 443 23.25 3.13 -38.14
N GLU A 444 24.37 2.72 -37.52
CA GLU A 444 24.74 3.11 -36.16
C GLU A 444 25.09 4.60 -36.03
N ALA A 445 25.75 5.16 -37.06
CA ALA A 445 26.19 6.56 -37.05
C ALA A 445 25.04 7.57 -36.95
N PRO A 446 24.02 7.58 -37.85
CA PRO A 446 22.89 8.49 -37.73
C PRO A 446 22.06 8.24 -36.46
N LEU A 447 21.93 6.98 -36.02
CA LEU A 447 21.21 6.65 -34.78
C LEU A 447 21.88 7.26 -33.55
N ARG A 448 23.22 7.23 -33.46
CA ARG A 448 23.96 7.88 -32.37
C ARG A 448 23.75 9.39 -32.37
N VAL A 449 23.78 10.04 -33.53
CA VAL A 449 23.51 11.49 -33.63
C VAL A 449 22.10 11.82 -33.15
N LEU A 450 21.11 11.00 -33.50
CA LEU A 450 19.73 11.16 -33.03
C LEU A 450 19.62 11.07 -31.49
N ILE A 451 20.30 10.09 -30.89
CA ILE A 451 20.32 9.89 -29.43
C ILE A 451 20.94 11.10 -28.73
N GLU A 452 22.12 11.54 -29.18
CA GLU A 452 22.81 12.72 -28.63
C GLU A 452 21.99 13.99 -28.80
N HIS A 453 21.31 14.17 -29.94
CA HIS A 453 20.43 15.30 -30.17
C HIS A 453 19.28 15.36 -29.16
N ARG A 454 18.55 14.25 -28.98
CA ARG A 454 17.41 14.20 -28.04
C ARG A 454 17.86 14.30 -26.59
N HIS A 455 19.01 13.72 -26.24
CA HIS A 455 19.61 13.89 -24.93
C HIS A 455 19.93 15.36 -24.65
N GLY A 456 20.55 16.06 -25.61
CA GLY A 456 20.83 17.50 -25.50
C GLY A 456 19.58 18.35 -25.36
N LEU A 457 18.48 18.03 -26.07
CA LEU A 457 17.19 18.69 -25.90
C LEU A 457 16.65 18.50 -24.48
N LYS A 458 16.69 17.28 -23.94
CA LYS A 458 16.23 16.98 -22.59
C LYS A 458 17.02 17.75 -21.52
N LEU A 459 18.34 17.80 -21.66
CA LEU A 459 19.18 18.57 -20.75
C LEU A 459 18.88 20.08 -20.80
N ALA A 460 18.58 20.60 -21.99
CA ALA A 460 18.17 22.00 -22.16
C ALA A 460 16.80 22.28 -21.52
N GLU A 461 15.83 21.36 -21.63
CA GLU A 461 14.55 21.44 -20.92
C GLU A 461 14.74 21.49 -19.38
N GLN A 462 15.78 20.83 -18.87
CA GLN A 462 16.16 20.83 -17.45
C GLN A 462 17.03 22.03 -17.04
N GLY A 463 17.29 22.98 -17.95
CA GLY A 463 18.12 24.17 -17.65
C GLY A 463 19.62 23.90 -17.52
N ARG A 464 20.10 22.71 -17.91
CA ARG A 464 21.54 22.37 -17.92
C ARG A 464 22.17 22.89 -19.22
N THR A 465 23.37 23.49 -19.15
CA THR A 465 24.00 24.15 -20.31
C THR A 465 24.42 23.14 -21.39
N LEU A 466 24.01 23.39 -22.64
CA LEU A 466 24.33 22.61 -23.84
C LEU A 466 25.85 22.40 -24.07
N ALA A 467 26.69 23.32 -23.56
CA ALA A 467 28.14 23.30 -23.77
C ALA A 467 28.89 22.21 -22.99
N ALA A 468 28.27 21.57 -21.99
CA ALA A 468 28.90 20.52 -21.19
C ALA A 468 28.57 19.08 -21.66
N ALA A 469 27.66 18.90 -22.62
CA ALA A 469 26.99 17.61 -22.84
C ALA A 469 27.20 16.95 -24.22
N GLY A 470 27.81 17.63 -25.20
CA GLY A 470 28.02 17.04 -26.52
C GLY A 470 29.11 15.97 -26.51
N ARG A 471 28.74 14.68 -26.43
CA ARG A 471 29.70 13.56 -26.59
C ARG A 471 30.16 13.37 -28.04
N MET A 472 29.57 14.10 -28.98
CA MET A 472 29.98 14.18 -30.38
C MET A 472 30.19 15.64 -30.78
N THR A 473 31.32 15.93 -31.40
CA THR A 473 31.66 17.22 -32.00
C THR A 473 30.80 17.51 -33.25
N GLN A 474 30.66 18.77 -33.64
CA GLN A 474 29.97 19.13 -34.88
C GLN A 474 30.60 18.48 -36.13
N ALA A 475 31.94 18.30 -36.13
CA ALA A 475 32.63 17.61 -37.21
C ALA A 475 32.25 16.12 -37.28
N GLU A 476 32.20 15.42 -36.14
CA GLU A 476 31.77 14.02 -36.07
C GLU A 476 30.30 13.84 -36.45
N GLN A 477 29.43 14.76 -36.03
CA GLN A 477 28.03 14.79 -36.44
C GLN A 477 27.91 15.01 -37.96
N GLY A 478 28.68 15.94 -38.52
CA GLY A 478 28.74 16.20 -39.95
C GLY A 478 29.18 14.96 -40.75
N ALA A 479 30.22 14.27 -40.31
CA ALA A 479 30.70 13.04 -40.93
C ALA A 479 29.68 11.88 -40.80
N ALA A 480 29.04 11.73 -39.64
CA ALA A 480 28.03 10.70 -39.40
C ALA A 480 26.75 10.90 -40.24
N LEU A 481 26.46 12.14 -40.64
CA LEU A 481 25.28 12.52 -41.44
C LEU A 481 25.59 12.85 -42.90
N ASP A 482 26.84 12.66 -43.36
CA ASP A 482 27.20 12.85 -44.75
C ASP A 482 26.49 11.83 -45.64
N THR A 483 25.55 12.29 -46.46
CA THR A 483 24.74 11.39 -47.29
C THR A 483 25.52 10.80 -48.47
N ALA A 484 26.62 11.42 -48.90
CA ALA A 484 27.47 10.92 -49.97
C ALA A 484 28.34 9.74 -49.54
N ALA A 485 28.75 9.72 -48.27
CA ALA A 485 29.56 8.66 -47.66
C ALA A 485 28.73 7.50 -47.07
N ALA A 486 27.47 7.34 -47.45
CA ALA A 486 26.59 6.30 -46.91
C ALA A 486 26.93 4.91 -47.52
N PRO A 487 27.27 3.89 -46.70
CA PRO A 487 27.69 2.58 -47.21
C PRO A 487 26.52 1.70 -47.69
N SER A 488 25.28 2.10 -47.43
CA SER A 488 24.07 1.41 -47.90
C SER A 488 22.92 2.40 -48.17
N PRO A 489 21.95 2.07 -49.05
CA PRO A 489 20.76 2.90 -49.25
C PRO A 489 19.94 3.10 -47.98
N SER A 490 19.88 2.07 -47.11
CA SER A 490 19.23 2.13 -45.80
C SER A 490 19.89 3.17 -44.88
N ALA A 491 21.23 3.23 -44.88
CA ALA A 491 21.98 4.23 -44.13
C ALA A 491 21.80 5.63 -44.71
N ALA A 492 21.79 5.78 -46.03
CA ALA A 492 21.53 7.06 -46.68
C ALA A 492 20.15 7.61 -46.31
N ALA A 493 19.11 6.76 -46.36
CA ALA A 493 17.76 7.13 -45.96
C ALA A 493 17.69 7.53 -44.47
N LEU A 494 18.30 6.76 -43.57
CA LEU A 494 18.31 7.08 -42.14
C LEU A 494 19.06 8.39 -41.83
N ARG A 495 20.17 8.70 -42.53
CA ARG A 495 20.87 9.98 -42.41
C ARG A 495 19.97 11.17 -42.77
N HIS A 496 19.21 11.06 -43.86
CA HIS A 496 18.23 12.07 -44.24
C HIS A 496 17.08 12.21 -43.22
N VAL A 497 16.59 11.10 -42.65
CA VAL A 497 15.59 11.11 -41.57
C VAL A 497 16.09 11.90 -40.35
N VAL A 498 17.33 11.66 -39.91
CA VAL A 498 17.92 12.37 -38.76
C VAL A 498 18.19 13.84 -39.10
N ARG A 499 18.69 14.15 -40.30
CA ARG A 499 18.85 15.53 -40.78
C ARG A 499 17.53 16.29 -40.82
N SER A 500 16.43 15.62 -41.15
CA SER A 500 15.08 16.20 -41.10
C SER A 500 14.66 16.59 -39.69
N GLU A 501 14.97 15.77 -38.68
CA GLU A 501 14.68 16.10 -37.27
C GLU A 501 15.52 17.27 -36.77
N LEU A 502 16.83 17.26 -37.05
CA LEU A 502 17.74 18.36 -36.68
C LEU A 502 17.34 19.69 -37.32
N ALA A 503 16.96 19.69 -38.60
CA ALA A 503 16.51 20.89 -39.29
C ALA A 503 15.22 21.45 -38.68
N GLN A 504 14.28 20.58 -38.27
CA GLN A 504 13.07 21.00 -37.55
C GLN A 504 13.42 21.61 -36.19
N ALA A 505 14.29 20.98 -35.42
CA ALA A 505 14.72 21.51 -34.11
C ALA A 505 15.42 22.87 -34.24
N ALA A 506 16.10 23.12 -35.35
CA ALA A 506 16.68 24.42 -35.70
C ALA A 506 15.67 25.44 -36.25
N GLY A 507 14.39 25.08 -36.40
CA GLY A 507 13.34 25.94 -36.95
C GLY A 507 13.26 26.00 -38.49
N ASP A 508 14.10 25.26 -39.21
CA ASP A 508 14.10 25.20 -40.68
C ASP A 508 13.19 24.06 -41.19
N PHE A 509 11.88 24.33 -41.15
CA PHE A 509 10.86 23.38 -41.63
C PHE A 509 10.98 23.07 -43.12
N GLY A 510 11.46 24.03 -43.93
CA GLY A 510 11.63 23.85 -45.37
C GLY A 510 12.73 22.84 -45.69
N ARG A 511 13.88 22.94 -45.00
CA ARG A 511 14.94 21.94 -45.08
C ARG A 511 14.50 20.61 -44.49
N ALA A 512 13.82 20.63 -43.34
CA ALA A 512 13.30 19.41 -42.72
C ALA A 512 12.45 18.59 -43.69
N ARG A 513 11.58 19.25 -44.46
CA ARG A 513 10.74 18.61 -45.49
C ARG A 513 11.57 18.06 -46.65
N ARG A 514 12.48 18.86 -47.22
CA ARG A 514 13.35 18.41 -48.34
C ARG A 514 14.20 17.19 -47.97
N GLU A 515 14.73 17.16 -46.75
CA GLU A 515 15.50 16.01 -46.26
C GLU A 515 14.62 14.76 -46.15
N LEU A 516 13.39 14.89 -45.64
CA LEU A 516 12.46 13.77 -45.56
C LEU A 516 12.03 13.27 -46.95
N GLU A 517 11.76 14.17 -47.90
CA GLU A 517 11.46 13.84 -49.30
C GLU A 517 12.63 13.11 -49.98
N ALA A 518 13.88 13.52 -49.69
CA ALA A 518 15.07 12.83 -50.17
C ALA A 518 15.16 11.39 -49.62
N ALA A 519 14.88 11.19 -48.32
CA ALA A 519 14.77 9.85 -47.74
C ALA A 519 13.68 9.02 -48.44
N THR A 520 12.49 9.61 -48.67
CA THR A 520 11.38 8.97 -49.37
C THR A 520 11.79 8.51 -50.77
N LYS A 521 12.48 9.35 -51.54
CA LYS A 521 12.96 9.01 -52.89
C LYS A 521 13.93 7.82 -52.88
N ILE A 522 14.83 7.76 -51.89
CA ILE A 522 15.75 6.62 -51.74
C ILE A 522 14.98 5.35 -51.39
N LEU A 523 14.07 5.41 -50.42
CA LEU A 523 13.29 4.27 -49.95
C LEU A 523 12.35 3.70 -51.02
N MET A 524 11.78 4.56 -51.86
CA MET A 524 10.89 4.16 -52.95
C MET A 524 11.62 3.65 -54.21
N ASN A 525 12.86 4.10 -54.44
CA ASN A 525 13.69 3.65 -55.57
C ASN A 525 14.54 2.41 -55.25
N ALA A 526 14.81 2.14 -53.97
CA ALA A 526 15.47 0.91 -53.57
C ALA A 526 14.60 -0.29 -53.97
N SER A 527 15.20 -1.38 -54.48
CA SER A 527 14.47 -2.61 -54.76
C SER A 527 13.64 -3.01 -53.53
N VAL A 528 12.34 -3.21 -53.71
CA VAL A 528 11.30 -3.21 -52.67
C VAL A 528 11.60 -4.17 -51.49
N ASP A 529 12.43 -5.20 -51.70
CA ASP A 529 12.72 -6.26 -50.70
C ASP A 529 13.98 -6.06 -49.83
N ARG A 530 14.73 -4.95 -49.98
CA ARG A 530 16.05 -4.81 -49.31
C ARG A 530 16.09 -3.92 -48.07
N THR A 531 15.14 -2.99 -47.90
CA THR A 531 15.14 -2.05 -46.77
C THR A 531 14.70 -2.72 -45.47
N PRO A 532 15.46 -2.65 -44.37
CA PRO A 532 15.02 -3.19 -43.09
C PRO A 532 13.78 -2.49 -42.52
N ARG A 533 12.85 -3.26 -41.94
CA ARG A 533 11.66 -2.77 -41.23
C ARG A 533 11.95 -1.60 -40.27
N ALA A 534 13.01 -1.71 -39.46
CA ALA A 534 13.35 -0.69 -38.48
C ALA A 534 13.69 0.69 -39.09
N VAL A 535 14.18 0.73 -40.33
CA VAL A 535 14.45 1.99 -41.05
C VAL A 535 13.14 2.58 -41.59
N LEU A 536 12.25 1.74 -42.11
CA LEU A 536 10.91 2.14 -42.55
C LEU A 536 10.09 2.73 -41.38
N GLU A 537 10.14 2.09 -40.21
CA GLU A 537 9.49 2.59 -38.99
C GLU A 537 10.06 3.96 -38.56
N ALA A 538 11.39 4.12 -38.56
CA ALA A 538 12.02 5.39 -38.19
C ALA A 538 11.66 6.52 -39.16
N TRP A 539 11.65 6.24 -40.46
CA TRP A 539 11.19 7.17 -41.48
C TRP A 539 9.71 7.52 -41.29
N HIS A 540 8.86 6.54 -41.01
CA HIS A 540 7.43 6.77 -40.83
C HIS A 540 7.13 7.62 -39.60
N GLU A 541 7.79 7.36 -38.46
CA GLU A 541 7.66 8.17 -37.25
C GLU A 541 8.04 9.63 -37.52
N ARG A 542 9.12 9.85 -38.29
CA ARG A 542 9.52 11.19 -38.70
C ARG A 542 8.49 11.85 -39.62
N ALA A 543 7.96 11.11 -40.59
CA ALA A 543 6.91 11.58 -41.49
C ALA A 543 5.62 11.93 -40.75
N ASP A 544 5.20 11.09 -39.80
CA ASP A 544 4.02 11.33 -38.96
C ASP A 544 4.19 12.59 -38.11
N ALA A 545 5.34 12.76 -37.45
CA ALA A 545 5.63 13.94 -36.64
C ALA A 545 5.69 15.22 -37.49
N LEU A 546 6.45 15.22 -38.58
CA LEU A 546 6.65 16.41 -39.40
C LEU A 546 5.39 16.81 -40.19
N TYR A 547 4.76 15.87 -40.91
CA TYR A 547 3.59 16.21 -41.74
C TYR A 547 2.37 16.62 -40.92
N ARG A 548 2.19 16.09 -39.70
CA ARG A 548 1.15 16.60 -38.80
C ARG A 548 1.41 18.04 -38.37
N LEU A 549 2.67 18.35 -38.04
CA LEU A 549 3.06 19.71 -37.66
C LEU A 549 2.87 20.70 -38.82
N LEU A 550 3.18 20.29 -40.05
CA LEU A 550 3.01 21.10 -41.27
C LEU A 550 1.56 21.13 -41.78
N GLY A 551 0.64 20.33 -41.22
CA GLY A 551 -0.72 20.17 -41.72
C GLY A 551 -0.82 19.43 -43.07
N GLU A 552 0.25 18.77 -43.53
CA GLU A 552 0.35 18.07 -44.81
C GLU A 552 -0.30 16.67 -44.76
N ARG A 553 -1.63 16.61 -44.55
CA ARG A 553 -2.38 15.35 -44.38
C ARG A 553 -2.25 14.39 -45.56
N ALA A 554 -2.28 14.90 -46.80
CA ALA A 554 -2.19 14.06 -47.99
C ALA A 554 -0.85 13.32 -48.09
N ALA A 555 0.25 13.99 -47.70
CA ALA A 555 1.58 13.39 -47.68
C ALA A 555 1.69 12.28 -46.62
N LEU A 556 1.11 12.50 -45.43
CA LEU A 556 1.05 11.49 -44.38
C LEU A 556 0.25 10.24 -44.81
N VAL A 557 -0.93 10.45 -45.41
CA VAL A 557 -1.76 9.34 -45.90
C VAL A 557 -1.02 8.56 -46.98
N ALA A 558 -0.35 9.25 -47.92
CA ALA A 558 0.43 8.60 -48.96
C ALA A 558 1.59 7.77 -48.38
N ALA A 559 2.30 8.30 -47.40
CA ALA A 559 3.40 7.61 -46.72
C ALA A 559 2.94 6.32 -46.01
N SER A 560 1.85 6.41 -45.23
CA SER A 560 1.28 5.26 -44.54
C SER A 560 0.66 4.24 -45.51
N ARG A 561 -0.02 4.69 -46.58
CA ARG A 561 -0.57 3.80 -47.61
C ARG A 561 0.53 3.02 -48.32
N TRP A 562 1.65 3.66 -48.63
CA TRP A 562 2.81 2.98 -49.24
C TRP A 562 3.33 1.86 -48.34
N LEU A 563 3.51 2.10 -47.04
CA LEU A 563 3.93 1.06 -46.09
C LEU A 563 2.91 -0.07 -45.95
N SER A 564 1.61 0.24 -46.03
CA SER A 564 0.57 -0.80 -45.96
C SER A 564 0.62 -1.82 -47.10
N GLN A 565 1.36 -1.54 -48.16
CA GLN A 565 1.52 -2.39 -49.34
C GLN A 565 2.96 -2.90 -49.49
N HIS A 566 3.83 -2.62 -48.50
CA HIS A 566 5.25 -2.90 -48.60
C HIS A 566 5.55 -4.37 -48.26
N PRO A 567 6.20 -5.15 -49.15
CA PRO A 567 6.38 -6.60 -49.01
C PRO A 567 7.29 -7.03 -47.85
N VAL A 568 8.25 -6.19 -47.42
CA VAL A 568 9.10 -6.46 -46.24
C VAL A 568 8.30 -6.49 -44.92
N LEU A 569 7.17 -5.77 -44.87
CA LEU A 569 6.33 -5.72 -43.69
C LEU A 569 5.40 -6.93 -43.67
N ASN A 570 5.21 -7.52 -42.49
CA ASN A 570 4.26 -8.62 -42.37
C ASN A 570 2.82 -8.09 -42.48
N ALA A 571 1.84 -8.98 -42.64
CA ALA A 571 0.43 -8.60 -42.80
C ALA A 571 -0.11 -7.75 -41.62
N ASP A 572 0.44 -7.93 -40.42
CA ASP A 572 0.06 -7.18 -39.22
C ASP A 572 0.56 -5.72 -39.27
N ASP A 573 1.85 -5.54 -39.57
CA ASP A 573 2.47 -4.23 -39.75
C ASP A 573 1.83 -3.46 -40.92
N GLN A 574 1.58 -4.16 -42.03
CA GLN A 574 0.87 -3.60 -43.19
C GLN A 574 -0.52 -3.09 -42.79
N LEU A 575 -1.24 -3.86 -41.97
CA LEU A 575 -2.55 -3.47 -41.47
C LEU A 575 -2.47 -2.28 -40.51
N ASP A 576 -1.48 -2.22 -39.64
CA ASP A 576 -1.27 -1.09 -38.73
C ASP A 576 -0.99 0.22 -39.48
N HIS A 577 -0.17 0.17 -40.54
CA HIS A 577 0.05 1.33 -41.40
C HIS A 577 -1.20 1.70 -42.21
N ALA A 578 -1.98 0.73 -42.69
CA ALA A 578 -3.27 1.00 -43.33
C ALA A 578 -4.22 1.73 -42.37
N ARG A 579 -4.33 1.25 -41.12
CA ARG A 579 -5.15 1.90 -40.07
C ARG A 579 -4.64 3.29 -39.73
N ALA A 580 -3.32 3.49 -39.66
CA ALA A 580 -2.72 4.81 -39.44
C ALA A 580 -3.05 5.80 -40.58
N ALA A 581 -2.95 5.35 -41.84
CA ALA A 581 -3.31 6.13 -43.01
C ALA A 581 -4.79 6.57 -42.96
N VAL A 582 -5.70 5.63 -42.65
CA VAL A 582 -7.13 5.93 -42.57
C VAL A 582 -7.45 6.86 -41.40
N ARG A 583 -6.81 6.68 -40.22
CA ARG A 583 -6.94 7.63 -39.11
C ARG A 583 -6.49 9.03 -39.51
N ALA A 584 -5.40 9.17 -40.27
CA ALA A 584 -4.93 10.46 -40.75
C ALA A 584 -5.89 11.13 -41.75
N LEU A 585 -6.70 10.36 -42.49
CA LEU A 585 -7.72 10.90 -43.40
C LEU A 585 -8.84 11.66 -42.67
N TYR A 586 -9.37 11.07 -41.58
CA TYR A 586 -10.57 11.60 -40.92
C TYR A 586 -10.29 12.36 -39.60
N ARG A 587 -9.16 12.15 -38.95
CA ARG A 587 -8.87 12.77 -37.64
C ARG A 587 -8.84 14.30 -37.76
N GLY A 588 -9.57 14.97 -36.87
CA GLY A 588 -9.68 16.44 -36.84
C GLY A 588 -10.59 17.04 -37.92
N ARG A 589 -11.38 16.23 -38.63
CA ARG A 589 -12.46 16.69 -39.52
C ARG A 589 -13.84 16.56 -38.84
N PRO A 590 -14.82 17.41 -39.20
CA PRO A 590 -16.23 17.16 -38.89
C PRO A 590 -16.68 15.79 -39.45
N TYR A 591 -17.64 15.14 -38.79
CA TYR A 591 -18.05 13.77 -39.14
C TYR A 591 -18.56 13.62 -40.59
N SER A 592 -19.25 14.63 -41.13
CA SER A 592 -19.73 14.62 -42.52
C SER A 592 -18.58 14.65 -43.53
N GLU A 593 -17.59 15.51 -43.30
CA GLU A 593 -16.39 15.61 -44.14
C GLU A 593 -15.50 14.37 -44.01
N ALA A 594 -15.40 13.82 -42.81
CA ALA A 594 -14.72 12.55 -42.54
C ALA A 594 -15.34 11.39 -43.34
N ASP A 595 -16.66 11.23 -43.30
CA ASP A 595 -17.35 10.17 -44.06
C ASP A 595 -17.20 10.39 -45.57
N ALA A 596 -17.37 11.64 -46.04
CA ALA A 596 -17.16 11.97 -47.47
C ALA A 596 -15.75 11.61 -47.95
N ALA A 597 -14.71 11.95 -47.18
CA ALA A 597 -13.33 11.62 -47.51
C ALA A 597 -13.07 10.10 -47.53
N LEU A 598 -13.66 9.34 -46.61
CA LEU A 598 -13.56 7.88 -46.60
C LEU A 598 -14.31 7.23 -47.77
N VAL A 599 -15.49 7.74 -48.12
CA VAL A 599 -16.28 7.28 -49.28
C VAL A 599 -15.53 7.54 -50.57
N GLU A 600 -14.95 8.72 -50.73
CA GLU A 600 -14.13 9.07 -51.89
C GLU A 600 -12.91 8.16 -52.01
N ALA A 601 -12.15 7.98 -50.92
CA ALA A 601 -10.99 7.09 -50.90
C ALA A 601 -11.36 5.63 -51.21
N LEU A 602 -12.52 5.15 -50.75
CA LEU A 602 -13.03 3.81 -51.05
C LEU A 602 -13.43 3.68 -52.52
N ALA A 603 -14.10 4.68 -53.09
CA ALA A 603 -14.45 4.72 -54.52
C ALA A 603 -13.20 4.72 -55.42
N GLN A 604 -12.21 5.55 -55.10
CA GLN A 604 -10.92 5.59 -55.82
C GLN A 604 -10.20 4.24 -55.76
N SER A 605 -10.20 3.59 -54.59
CA SER A 605 -9.57 2.27 -54.41
C SER A 605 -10.26 1.18 -55.23
N LYS A 606 -11.59 1.23 -55.34
CA LYS A 606 -12.38 0.31 -56.20
C LYS A 606 -12.16 0.56 -57.69
N ALA A 607 -12.02 1.83 -58.10
CA ALA A 607 -11.75 2.21 -59.49
C ALA A 607 -10.33 1.82 -59.96
N GLN A 608 -9.36 1.72 -59.05
CA GLN A 608 -7.97 1.34 -59.32
C GLN A 608 -7.72 -0.17 -59.27
N ALA A 609 -8.74 -1.01 -58.99
CA ALA A 609 -8.60 -2.46 -58.96
C ALA A 609 -8.42 -3.03 -60.38
N PRO A 610 -7.42 -3.90 -60.65
CA PRO A 610 -7.15 -4.42 -61.98
C PRO A 610 -8.29 -5.30 -62.50
N SER A 611 -8.86 -4.94 -63.66
CA SER A 611 -10.01 -5.59 -64.30
C SER A 611 -9.66 -6.80 -65.19
N GLY A 612 -8.61 -7.55 -64.84
CA GLY A 612 -8.13 -8.72 -65.60
C GLY A 612 -8.29 -10.06 -64.88
N PRO A 613 -8.47 -11.19 -65.59
CA PRO A 613 -8.75 -12.51 -65.00
C PRO A 613 -7.60 -13.09 -64.16
N ALA A 614 -6.37 -12.56 -64.29
CA ALA A 614 -5.21 -12.94 -63.47
C ALA A 614 -5.00 -12.05 -62.22
N GLY A 615 -5.80 -10.99 -62.04
CA GLY A 615 -5.69 -10.01 -60.94
C GLY A 615 -6.99 -9.79 -60.15
N ALA A 616 -8.06 -10.51 -60.48
CA ALA A 616 -9.43 -10.31 -59.98
C ALA A 616 -9.64 -10.56 -58.47
N GLY A 617 -8.59 -10.88 -57.70
CA GLY A 617 -8.68 -11.07 -56.24
C GLY A 617 -7.74 -10.19 -55.40
N GLN A 618 -6.71 -9.57 -55.98
CA GLN A 618 -5.67 -8.87 -55.19
C GLN A 618 -5.96 -7.38 -54.94
N GLY A 619 -6.81 -6.74 -55.76
CA GLY A 619 -7.14 -5.31 -55.60
C GLY A 619 -8.32 -5.00 -54.67
N SER A 620 -9.29 -5.91 -54.55
CA SER A 620 -10.52 -5.68 -53.77
C SER A 620 -10.38 -6.02 -52.28
N ASP A 621 -9.41 -6.87 -51.91
CA ASP A 621 -9.26 -7.43 -50.57
C ASP A 621 -7.92 -7.06 -49.92
N SER A 622 -7.55 -5.77 -49.99
CA SER A 622 -6.31 -5.25 -49.41
C SER A 622 -6.49 -4.75 -47.97
N ALA A 623 -5.41 -4.75 -47.17
CA ALA A 623 -5.40 -4.19 -45.81
C ALA A 623 -5.88 -2.72 -45.78
N TRP A 624 -5.60 -1.96 -46.84
CA TRP A 624 -6.07 -0.59 -47.04
C TRP A 624 -7.60 -0.49 -47.19
N VAL A 625 -8.21 -1.33 -48.03
CA VAL A 625 -9.67 -1.35 -48.22
C VAL A 625 -10.37 -1.74 -46.92
N PHE A 626 -9.88 -2.78 -46.25
CA PHE A 626 -10.37 -3.17 -44.93
C PHE A 626 -10.29 -2.02 -43.92
N ALA A 627 -9.15 -1.32 -43.85
CA ALA A 627 -8.98 -0.20 -42.94
C ALA A 627 -9.94 0.96 -43.23
N LEU A 628 -10.24 1.25 -44.52
CA LEU A 628 -11.20 2.28 -44.91
C LEU A 628 -12.63 1.92 -44.46
N GLU A 629 -13.04 0.68 -44.68
CA GLU A 629 -14.35 0.17 -44.24
C GLU A 629 -14.46 0.17 -42.72
N LEU A 630 -13.42 -0.29 -42.02
CA LEU A 630 -13.32 -0.20 -40.56
C LEU A 630 -13.45 1.26 -40.11
N GLY A 631 -12.72 2.19 -40.72
CA GLY A 631 -12.81 3.63 -40.43
C GLY A 631 -14.23 4.16 -40.52
N ARG A 632 -14.99 3.78 -41.56
CA ARG A 632 -16.40 4.16 -41.72
C ARG A 632 -17.29 3.61 -40.61
N HIS A 633 -17.08 2.36 -40.20
CA HIS A 633 -17.78 1.79 -39.06
C HIS A 633 -17.47 2.50 -37.74
N LEU A 634 -16.20 2.89 -37.52
CA LEU A 634 -15.77 3.59 -36.30
C LEU A 634 -16.35 5.01 -36.21
N ILE A 635 -16.34 5.79 -37.29
CA ILE A 635 -16.91 7.17 -37.28
C ILE A 635 -18.44 7.17 -37.20
N ALA A 636 -19.09 6.04 -37.50
CA ALA A 636 -20.52 5.87 -37.28
C ALA A 636 -20.87 5.76 -35.77
N LEU A 637 -19.91 5.36 -34.93
CA LEU A 637 -20.05 5.37 -33.47
C LEU A 637 -19.88 6.80 -32.94
N ARG A 638 -20.99 7.44 -32.61
CA ARG A 638 -21.06 8.88 -32.28
C ARG A 638 -21.48 9.18 -30.85
N GLU A 639 -22.13 8.24 -30.18
CA GLU A 639 -22.78 8.45 -28.88
C GLU A 639 -22.67 7.18 -28.02
N GLU A 640 -22.91 7.33 -26.71
CA GLU A 640 -22.93 6.23 -25.74
C GLU A 640 -23.94 5.14 -26.12
N ARG A 641 -25.14 5.56 -26.55
CA ARG A 641 -26.24 4.66 -26.94
C ARG A 641 -26.27 4.39 -28.44
N VAL A 642 -25.34 3.56 -28.91
CA VAL A 642 -25.22 3.23 -30.34
C VAL A 642 -26.49 2.53 -30.87
N PRO A 643 -27.13 3.06 -31.95
CA PRO A 643 -28.30 2.46 -32.57
C PRO A 643 -28.10 0.99 -32.95
N ARG A 644 -29.14 0.17 -32.78
CA ARG A 644 -29.11 -1.28 -33.04
C ARG A 644 -28.59 -1.62 -34.44
N VAL A 645 -29.03 -0.88 -35.46
CA VAL A 645 -28.61 -1.06 -36.85
C VAL A 645 -27.09 -0.89 -37.02
N GLN A 646 -26.48 0.06 -36.32
CA GLN A 646 -25.04 0.30 -36.40
C GLN A 646 -24.25 -0.81 -35.70
N ARG A 647 -24.74 -1.29 -34.54
CA ARG A 647 -24.17 -2.43 -33.82
C ARG A 647 -24.22 -3.72 -34.65
N GLU A 648 -25.36 -3.99 -35.28
CA GLU A 648 -25.55 -5.15 -36.17
C GLU A 648 -24.65 -5.06 -37.41
N ARG A 649 -24.51 -3.88 -38.02
CA ARG A 649 -23.57 -3.66 -39.14
C ARG A 649 -22.12 -3.91 -38.74
N LEU A 650 -21.69 -3.44 -37.57
CA LEU A 650 -20.32 -3.67 -37.08
C LEU A 650 -20.07 -5.17 -36.81
N LEU A 651 -21.04 -5.86 -36.21
CA LEU A 651 -20.95 -7.30 -35.97
C LEU A 651 -20.95 -8.12 -37.27
N ALA A 652 -21.79 -7.74 -38.24
CA ALA A 652 -21.80 -8.36 -39.56
C ALA A 652 -20.46 -8.18 -40.27
N PHE A 653 -19.87 -6.98 -40.21
CA PHE A 653 -18.54 -6.71 -40.74
C PHE A 653 -17.46 -7.55 -40.05
N TYR A 654 -17.55 -7.74 -38.72
CA TYR A 654 -16.65 -8.62 -37.97
C TYR A 654 -16.75 -10.09 -38.40
N ARG A 655 -17.96 -10.63 -38.58
CA ARG A 655 -18.15 -12.01 -39.05
C ARG A 655 -17.67 -12.21 -40.47
N GLN A 656 -17.91 -11.23 -41.36
CA GLN A 656 -17.42 -11.24 -42.73
C GLN A 656 -15.88 -11.38 -42.78
N GLN A 657 -15.14 -10.78 -41.84
CA GLN A 657 -13.69 -10.96 -41.80
C GLN A 657 -13.26 -12.39 -41.40
N GLY A 658 -14.09 -13.11 -40.65
CA GLY A 658 -13.86 -14.51 -40.29
C GLY A 658 -13.98 -15.48 -41.49
N GLU A 659 -14.70 -15.08 -42.53
CA GLU A 659 -14.89 -15.85 -43.77
C GLU A 659 -13.74 -15.63 -44.79
N HIS A 660 -12.71 -14.88 -44.42
CA HIS A 660 -11.57 -14.62 -45.31
C HIS A 660 -10.83 -15.93 -45.66
N PRO A 661 -10.47 -16.16 -46.94
CA PRO A 661 -9.87 -17.43 -47.38
C PRO A 661 -8.57 -17.80 -46.66
N ASP A 662 -7.77 -16.78 -46.28
CA ASP A 662 -6.60 -16.94 -45.42
C ASP A 662 -6.98 -16.75 -43.95
N ALA A 663 -6.90 -17.83 -43.17
CA ALA A 663 -7.22 -17.86 -41.76
C ALA A 663 -6.32 -16.96 -40.90
N ALA A 664 -5.05 -16.75 -41.28
CA ALA A 664 -4.16 -15.86 -40.55
C ALA A 664 -4.60 -14.40 -40.72
N VAL A 665 -4.95 -14.00 -41.94
CA VAL A 665 -5.48 -12.67 -42.23
C VAL A 665 -6.85 -12.46 -41.57
N ALA A 666 -7.70 -13.49 -41.55
CA ALA A 666 -9.00 -13.46 -40.86
C ALA A 666 -8.84 -13.06 -39.38
N VAL A 667 -7.96 -13.77 -38.66
CA VAL A 667 -7.66 -13.51 -37.25
C VAL A 667 -7.11 -12.09 -37.05
N LEU A 668 -6.15 -11.66 -37.89
CA LEU A 668 -5.55 -10.33 -37.80
C LEU A 668 -6.58 -9.21 -37.97
N ARG A 669 -7.47 -9.33 -38.96
CA ARG A 669 -8.51 -8.32 -39.22
C ARG A 669 -9.58 -8.30 -38.13
N GLN A 670 -10.03 -9.47 -37.69
CA GLN A 670 -10.96 -9.59 -36.55
C GLN A 670 -10.36 -8.93 -35.29
N ARG A 671 -9.08 -9.20 -35.00
CA ARG A 671 -8.36 -8.56 -33.89
C ARG A 671 -8.33 -7.05 -34.01
N ALA A 672 -7.89 -6.53 -35.17
CA ALA A 672 -7.75 -5.09 -35.38
C ALA A 672 -9.10 -4.37 -35.27
N LEU A 673 -10.16 -4.97 -35.82
CA LEU A 673 -11.53 -4.47 -35.70
C LEU A 673 -11.95 -4.41 -34.23
N VAL A 674 -11.80 -5.50 -33.48
CA VAL A 674 -12.17 -5.54 -32.06
C VAL A 674 -11.37 -4.50 -31.27
N GLN A 675 -10.06 -4.37 -31.51
CA GLN A 675 -9.22 -3.38 -30.84
C GLN A 675 -9.68 -1.95 -31.08
N ASP A 676 -9.85 -1.53 -32.34
CA ASP A 676 -10.25 -0.15 -32.68
C ASP A 676 -11.68 0.15 -32.25
N ALA A 677 -12.60 -0.80 -32.44
CA ALA A 677 -14.00 -0.61 -32.06
C ALA A 677 -14.18 -0.55 -30.55
N VAL A 678 -13.46 -1.39 -29.78
CA VAL A 678 -13.48 -1.33 -28.32
C VAL A 678 -12.81 -0.07 -27.80
N ALA A 679 -11.70 0.37 -28.40
CA ALA A 679 -11.07 1.65 -28.03
C ALA A 679 -12.05 2.81 -28.25
N ARG A 680 -12.66 2.89 -29.43
CA ARG A 680 -13.65 3.92 -29.75
C ARG A 680 -14.89 3.85 -28.86
N ALA A 681 -15.42 2.65 -28.61
CA ALA A 681 -16.55 2.47 -27.73
C ALA A 681 -16.21 2.86 -26.28
N SER A 682 -14.98 2.60 -25.83
CA SER A 682 -14.53 2.98 -24.48
C SER A 682 -14.43 4.50 -24.33
N GLU A 683 -13.96 5.22 -25.34
CA GLU A 683 -13.95 6.69 -25.38
C GLU A 683 -15.36 7.28 -25.25
N LEU A 684 -16.35 6.62 -25.83
CA LEU A 684 -17.75 7.07 -25.86
C LEU A 684 -18.58 6.54 -24.66
N GLY A 685 -18.04 5.63 -23.85
CA GLY A 685 -18.83 4.89 -22.85
C GLY A 685 -19.84 3.89 -23.45
N ALA A 686 -19.69 3.50 -24.72
CA ALA A 686 -20.62 2.64 -25.44
C ALA A 686 -20.45 1.14 -25.10
N ASP A 687 -20.70 0.79 -23.84
CA ASP A 687 -20.45 -0.54 -23.26
C ASP A 687 -21.14 -1.68 -24.03
N THR A 688 -22.33 -1.43 -24.60
CA THR A 688 -23.07 -2.45 -25.37
C THR A 688 -22.33 -2.93 -26.62
N VAL A 689 -21.47 -2.08 -27.22
CA VAL A 689 -20.62 -2.46 -28.35
C VAL A 689 -19.48 -3.37 -27.88
N ILE A 690 -18.89 -3.03 -26.75
CA ILE A 690 -17.78 -3.78 -26.14
C ILE A 690 -18.26 -5.17 -25.74
N GLU A 691 -19.41 -5.27 -25.07
CA GLU A 691 -20.05 -6.54 -24.71
C GLU A 691 -20.34 -7.44 -25.92
N LEU A 692 -20.88 -6.83 -27.00
CA LEU A 692 -21.23 -7.53 -28.23
C LEU A 692 -19.99 -8.14 -28.90
N LEU A 693 -18.96 -7.31 -29.11
CA LEU A 693 -17.72 -7.74 -29.74
C LEU A 693 -16.93 -8.71 -28.87
N ALA A 694 -16.88 -8.48 -27.55
CA ALA A 694 -16.18 -9.38 -26.64
C ALA A 694 -16.79 -10.80 -26.65
N SER A 695 -18.12 -10.89 -26.72
CA SER A 695 -18.83 -12.17 -26.80
C SER A 695 -18.56 -12.89 -28.11
N ALA A 696 -18.72 -12.20 -29.26
CA ALA A 696 -18.44 -12.78 -30.56
C ALA A 696 -16.96 -13.19 -30.70
N TYR A 697 -16.05 -12.37 -30.20
CA TYR A 697 -14.62 -12.60 -30.30
C TYR A 697 -14.15 -13.80 -29.48
N VAL A 698 -14.69 -14.00 -28.28
CA VAL A 698 -14.38 -15.22 -27.54
C VAL A 698 -15.01 -16.43 -28.21
N ASP A 699 -16.25 -16.36 -28.70
CA ASP A 699 -16.93 -17.51 -29.31
C ASP A 699 -16.24 -17.99 -30.60
N ASP A 700 -15.74 -17.07 -31.43
CA ASP A 700 -15.11 -17.39 -32.71
C ASP A 700 -13.62 -17.76 -32.59
N THR A 701 -12.98 -17.50 -31.43
CA THR A 701 -11.56 -17.81 -31.22
C THR A 701 -11.34 -19.21 -30.67
N ARG A 702 -10.47 -19.98 -31.33
CA ARG A 702 -10.13 -21.35 -30.95
C ARG A 702 -9.46 -21.43 -29.58
N VAL A 703 -9.95 -22.30 -28.71
CA VAL A 703 -9.41 -22.56 -27.36
C VAL A 703 -7.93 -22.98 -27.43
N GLY A 704 -7.12 -22.47 -26.49
CA GLY A 704 -5.69 -22.78 -26.39
C GLY A 704 -4.78 -21.91 -27.27
N THR A 705 -5.32 -21.02 -28.09
CA THR A 705 -4.53 -20.08 -28.91
C THR A 705 -4.12 -18.81 -28.14
N GLN A 706 -3.09 -18.10 -28.63
CA GLN A 706 -2.73 -16.76 -28.14
C GLN A 706 -3.93 -15.80 -28.23
N GLU A 707 -4.70 -15.90 -29.31
CA GLU A 707 -5.83 -15.01 -29.56
C GLU A 707 -6.98 -15.25 -28.59
N ARG A 708 -7.24 -16.52 -28.25
CA ARG A 708 -8.20 -16.87 -27.22
C ARG A 708 -7.89 -16.19 -25.88
N ARG A 709 -6.63 -16.15 -25.46
CA ARG A 709 -6.24 -15.46 -24.21
C ARG A 709 -6.53 -13.96 -24.26
N ARG A 710 -6.51 -13.32 -25.43
CA ARG A 710 -6.92 -11.91 -25.59
C ARG A 710 -8.43 -11.78 -25.52
N ALA A 711 -9.15 -12.65 -26.22
CA ALA A 711 -10.60 -12.64 -26.27
C ALA A 711 -11.22 -12.90 -24.88
N GLU A 712 -10.72 -13.89 -24.13
CA GLU A 712 -11.17 -14.19 -22.76
C GLU A 712 -10.95 -13.01 -21.80
N ARG A 713 -9.83 -12.29 -21.92
CA ARG A 713 -9.57 -11.08 -21.11
C ARG A 713 -10.60 -9.98 -21.38
N LEU A 714 -10.80 -9.66 -22.66
CA LEU A 714 -11.79 -8.65 -23.06
C LEU A 714 -13.20 -9.08 -22.63
N TYR A 715 -13.52 -10.37 -22.80
CA TYR A 715 -14.77 -10.96 -22.39
C TYR A 715 -15.03 -10.81 -20.89
N SER A 716 -14.10 -11.26 -20.03
CA SER A 716 -14.26 -11.12 -18.59
C SER A 716 -14.43 -9.66 -18.18
N ARG A 717 -13.66 -8.74 -18.76
CA ARG A 717 -13.80 -7.30 -18.47
C ARG A 717 -15.18 -6.77 -18.84
N ALA A 718 -15.65 -7.04 -20.05
CA ALA A 718 -16.92 -6.53 -20.56
C ALA A 718 -18.10 -7.10 -19.77
N LEU A 719 -18.10 -8.42 -19.57
CA LEU A 719 -19.20 -9.14 -18.94
C LEU A 719 -19.27 -8.91 -17.43
N LEU A 720 -18.13 -8.81 -16.72
CA LEU A 720 -18.13 -8.38 -15.32
C LEU A 720 -18.70 -6.97 -15.18
N GLY A 721 -18.28 -6.03 -16.05
CA GLY A 721 -18.86 -4.68 -16.08
C GLY A 721 -20.38 -4.71 -16.23
N ARG A 722 -20.89 -5.53 -17.16
CA ARG A 722 -22.33 -5.72 -17.37
C ARG A 722 -23.04 -6.35 -16.18
N ALA A 723 -22.47 -7.40 -15.60
CA ALA A 723 -23.02 -8.12 -14.45
C ALA A 723 -23.23 -7.16 -13.28
N TYR A 724 -22.21 -6.36 -12.95
CA TYR A 724 -22.32 -5.33 -11.92
C TYR A 724 -23.33 -4.23 -12.29
N ARG A 725 -23.38 -3.79 -13.56
CA ARG A 725 -24.44 -2.85 -14.02
C ARG A 725 -25.85 -3.44 -13.88
N ARG A 726 -26.05 -4.72 -14.09
CA ARG A 726 -27.36 -5.36 -13.84
C ARG A 726 -27.65 -5.47 -12.35
N LEU A 727 -26.63 -5.75 -11.56
CA LEU A 727 -26.73 -5.91 -10.11
C LEU A 727 -27.27 -4.67 -9.41
N ALA A 728 -26.68 -3.48 -9.57
CA ALA A 728 -27.25 -2.30 -8.89
C ALA A 728 -28.48 -1.68 -9.59
N ASN A 729 -28.83 -2.13 -10.79
CA ASN A 729 -30.18 -1.94 -11.34
C ASN A 729 -31.20 -2.95 -10.75
N GLN A 730 -30.83 -3.70 -9.70
CA GLN A 730 -31.66 -4.69 -9.03
C GLN A 730 -32.12 -5.85 -9.92
N ARG A 731 -31.45 -6.09 -11.06
CA ARG A 731 -31.72 -7.20 -11.99
C ARG A 731 -30.90 -8.42 -11.58
N HIS A 732 -31.22 -8.97 -10.41
CA HIS A 732 -30.41 -10.00 -9.75
C HIS A 732 -30.24 -11.29 -10.57
N ASP A 733 -31.29 -11.78 -11.22
CA ASP A 733 -31.21 -13.02 -12.01
C ASP A 733 -30.32 -12.88 -13.25
N GLU A 734 -30.41 -11.74 -13.94
CA GLU A 734 -29.57 -11.47 -15.11
C GLU A 734 -28.11 -11.21 -14.71
N ALA A 735 -27.88 -10.54 -13.59
CA ALA A 735 -26.54 -10.37 -13.03
C ALA A 735 -25.93 -11.72 -12.67
N ARG A 736 -26.69 -12.61 -12.00
CA ARG A 736 -26.26 -13.96 -11.65
C ARG A 736 -25.87 -14.76 -12.90
N ALA A 737 -26.70 -14.74 -13.94
CA ALA A 737 -26.42 -15.43 -15.19
C ALA A 737 -25.10 -14.94 -15.84
N ASP A 738 -24.83 -13.63 -15.81
CA ASP A 738 -23.57 -13.09 -16.32
C ASP A 738 -22.36 -13.51 -15.47
N PHE A 739 -22.48 -13.49 -14.14
CA PHE A 739 -21.41 -13.95 -13.24
C PHE A 739 -21.12 -15.45 -13.42
N ASP A 740 -22.16 -16.28 -13.57
CA ASP A 740 -22.00 -17.71 -13.86
C ASP A 740 -21.26 -17.92 -15.18
N LEU A 741 -21.63 -17.17 -16.22
CA LEU A 741 -21.02 -17.29 -17.53
C LEU A 741 -19.53 -16.89 -17.54
N VAL A 742 -19.17 -15.81 -16.81
CA VAL A 742 -17.77 -15.41 -16.63
C VAL A 742 -16.99 -16.46 -15.83
N THR A 743 -17.57 -16.96 -14.74
CA THR A 743 -16.97 -18.01 -13.90
C THR A 743 -16.70 -19.27 -14.72
N GLN A 744 -17.72 -19.71 -15.47
CA GLN A 744 -17.65 -20.90 -16.27
C GLN A 744 -16.52 -20.84 -17.30
N ARG A 745 -16.45 -19.72 -18.05
CA ARG A 745 -15.51 -19.56 -19.18
C ARG A 745 -14.10 -19.19 -18.78
N THR A 746 -13.90 -18.51 -17.64
CA THR A 746 -12.59 -17.93 -17.29
C THR A 746 -12.06 -18.33 -15.93
N GLY A 747 -12.86 -19.02 -15.11
CA GLY A 747 -12.47 -19.42 -13.76
C GLY A 747 -12.27 -18.23 -12.80
N ALA A 748 -12.83 -17.06 -13.13
CA ALA A 748 -12.66 -15.84 -12.35
C ALA A 748 -13.34 -15.96 -10.98
N LEU A 749 -12.54 -15.97 -9.91
CA LEU A 749 -13.02 -16.10 -8.53
C LEU A 749 -13.92 -14.94 -8.11
N GLU A 750 -13.66 -13.71 -8.59
CA GLU A 750 -14.52 -12.55 -8.34
C GLU A 750 -15.96 -12.79 -8.84
N ALA A 751 -16.12 -13.33 -10.06
CA ALA A 751 -17.43 -13.66 -10.60
C ALA A 751 -18.11 -14.77 -9.78
N ALA A 752 -17.33 -15.77 -9.36
CA ALA A 752 -17.83 -16.88 -8.55
C ALA A 752 -18.37 -16.38 -7.20
N VAL A 753 -17.65 -15.45 -6.54
CA VAL A 753 -18.08 -14.85 -5.27
C VAL A 753 -19.43 -14.15 -5.42
N GLU A 754 -19.62 -13.33 -6.45
CA GLU A 754 -20.90 -12.64 -6.66
C GLU A 754 -22.04 -13.59 -7.02
N SER A 755 -21.75 -14.59 -7.85
CA SER A 755 -22.68 -15.67 -8.16
C SER A 755 -23.16 -16.40 -6.90
N VAL A 756 -22.24 -16.74 -5.99
CA VAL A 756 -22.55 -17.36 -4.69
C VAL A 756 -23.39 -16.41 -3.82
N ASN A 757 -23.01 -15.14 -3.73
CA ASN A 757 -23.72 -14.15 -2.91
C ASN A 757 -25.17 -13.97 -3.37
N LEU A 758 -25.43 -13.93 -4.68
CA LEU A 758 -26.78 -13.84 -5.23
C LEU A 758 -27.62 -15.09 -4.91
N ARG A 759 -27.04 -16.28 -5.00
CA ARG A 759 -27.70 -17.55 -4.63
C ARG A 759 -28.03 -17.61 -3.14
N LEU A 760 -27.10 -17.19 -2.27
CA LEU A 760 -27.34 -17.12 -0.83
C LEU A 760 -28.45 -16.12 -0.47
N ARG A 761 -28.52 -14.97 -1.17
CA ARG A 761 -29.61 -14.00 -1.00
C ARG A 761 -30.97 -14.55 -1.45
N ALA A 762 -30.98 -15.40 -2.48
CA ALA A 762 -32.17 -16.10 -2.96
C ALA A 762 -32.56 -17.32 -2.11
N GLY A 763 -31.80 -17.67 -1.07
CA GLY A 763 -32.10 -18.81 -0.19
C GLY A 763 -31.75 -20.18 -0.78
N VAL A 764 -30.90 -20.25 -1.80
CA VAL A 764 -30.43 -21.51 -2.39
C VAL A 764 -29.56 -22.28 -1.39
N ALA A 765 -29.76 -23.60 -1.29
CA ALA A 765 -29.03 -24.43 -0.34
C ALA A 765 -27.53 -24.54 -0.68
N PRO A 766 -26.61 -24.51 0.32
CA PRO A 766 -25.16 -24.61 0.13
C PRO A 766 -24.69 -25.72 -0.82
N ALA A 767 -25.23 -26.94 -0.68
CA ALA A 767 -24.86 -28.08 -1.51
C ALA A 767 -25.19 -27.87 -3.00
N VAL A 768 -26.24 -27.11 -3.31
CA VAL A 768 -26.62 -26.77 -4.69
C VAL A 768 -25.66 -25.71 -5.26
N ILE A 769 -25.29 -24.72 -4.44
CA ILE A 769 -24.32 -23.69 -4.83
C ILE A 769 -22.98 -24.33 -5.22
N GLU A 770 -22.50 -25.29 -4.43
CA GLU A 770 -21.24 -26.02 -4.70
C GLU A 770 -21.28 -26.83 -6.00
N GLN A 771 -22.46 -27.25 -6.45
CA GLN A 771 -22.63 -28.01 -7.70
C GLN A 771 -22.84 -27.12 -8.93
N GLU A 772 -23.47 -25.96 -8.76
CA GLU A 772 -23.79 -25.06 -9.88
C GLU A 772 -22.63 -24.12 -10.26
N VAL A 773 -21.82 -23.69 -9.29
CA VAL A 773 -20.71 -22.76 -9.52
C VAL A 773 -19.48 -23.53 -9.99
N THR A 774 -19.39 -23.72 -11.31
CA THR A 774 -18.36 -24.55 -11.96
C THR A 774 -17.56 -23.79 -13.02
N THR A 775 -16.43 -24.36 -13.45
CA THR A 775 -15.61 -23.82 -14.56
C THR A 775 -15.17 -24.89 -15.53
N THR A 776 -15.03 -24.52 -16.80
CA THR A 776 -14.48 -25.38 -17.86
C THR A 776 -12.99 -25.14 -18.10
N VAL A 777 -12.36 -24.23 -17.34
CA VAL A 777 -10.93 -23.92 -17.48
C VAL A 777 -10.06 -25.08 -16.94
N PRO A 778 -9.15 -25.65 -17.76
CA PRO A 778 -8.25 -26.72 -17.33
C PRO A 778 -7.42 -26.31 -16.10
N GLY A 779 -7.34 -27.19 -15.09
CA GLY A 779 -6.57 -26.96 -13.87
C GLY A 779 -7.22 -26.02 -12.83
N MET A 780 -8.38 -25.41 -13.13
CA MET A 780 -9.10 -24.52 -12.20
C MET A 780 -10.39 -25.11 -11.63
N ALA A 781 -10.89 -26.22 -12.16
CA ALA A 781 -12.15 -26.84 -11.71
C ALA A 781 -12.12 -27.23 -10.22
N GLU A 782 -11.13 -28.03 -9.80
CA GLU A 782 -10.98 -28.43 -8.39
C GLU A 782 -10.65 -27.23 -7.48
N PRO A 783 -9.66 -26.36 -7.79
CA PRO A 783 -9.39 -25.18 -6.99
C PRO A 783 -10.61 -24.26 -6.78
N LEU A 784 -11.42 -24.05 -7.83
CA LEU A 784 -12.65 -23.26 -7.74
C LEU A 784 -13.67 -23.91 -6.80
N GLN A 785 -13.90 -25.22 -6.93
CA GLN A 785 -14.85 -25.95 -6.08
C GLN A 785 -14.46 -25.84 -4.60
N ARG A 786 -13.18 -26.06 -4.28
CA ARG A 786 -12.63 -25.93 -2.92
C ARG A 786 -12.80 -24.50 -2.38
N PHE A 787 -12.52 -23.50 -3.21
CA PHE A 787 -12.71 -22.10 -2.88
C PHE A 787 -14.18 -21.74 -2.59
N VAL A 788 -15.13 -22.17 -3.45
CA VAL A 788 -16.56 -21.92 -3.28
C VAL A 788 -17.07 -22.55 -1.99
N LYS A 789 -16.67 -23.80 -1.69
CA LYS A 789 -17.04 -24.47 -0.45
C LYS A 789 -16.54 -23.73 0.78
N ALA A 790 -15.26 -23.35 0.81
CA ALA A 790 -14.71 -22.54 1.89
C ALA A 790 -15.45 -21.19 2.05
N TYR A 791 -15.79 -20.55 0.94
CA TYR A 791 -16.54 -19.30 0.93
C TYR A 791 -17.91 -19.49 1.58
N VAL A 792 -18.69 -20.48 1.14
CA VAL A 792 -20.04 -20.76 1.66
C VAL A 792 -20.02 -21.07 3.16
N ILE A 793 -19.04 -21.86 3.64
CA ILE A 793 -18.85 -22.11 5.08
C ILE A 793 -18.60 -20.79 5.83
N THR A 794 -17.70 -19.95 5.31
CA THR A 794 -17.35 -18.64 5.91
C THR A 794 -18.59 -17.75 6.07
N ARG A 795 -19.50 -17.74 5.07
CA ARG A 795 -20.76 -16.96 5.13
C ARG A 795 -21.72 -17.42 6.23
N GLN A 796 -21.53 -18.62 6.78
CA GLN A 796 -22.36 -19.18 7.85
C GLN A 796 -21.73 -18.99 9.24
N LEU A 797 -20.41 -18.75 9.35
CA LEU A 797 -19.69 -18.66 10.63
C LEU A 797 -20.35 -17.71 11.64
N GLY A 798 -20.64 -16.47 11.21
CA GLY A 798 -21.29 -15.47 12.08
C GLY A 798 -22.71 -15.82 12.56
N ARG A 799 -23.33 -16.89 12.04
CA ARG A 799 -24.63 -17.41 12.50
C ARG A 799 -24.52 -18.57 13.48
N ILE A 800 -23.32 -19.14 13.67
CA ILE A 800 -23.10 -20.29 14.54
C ILE A 800 -22.97 -19.81 15.99
N GLU A 801 -23.93 -20.20 16.83
CA GLU A 801 -23.96 -19.79 18.24
C GLU A 801 -23.08 -20.65 19.14
N TYR A 802 -22.77 -21.89 18.77
CA TYR A 802 -21.97 -22.82 19.58
C TYR A 802 -20.48 -22.73 19.24
N ALA A 803 -19.64 -22.46 20.24
CA ALA A 803 -18.20 -22.21 20.04
C ALA A 803 -17.45 -23.40 19.40
N LEU A 804 -17.73 -24.64 19.84
CA LEU A 804 -17.08 -25.83 19.28
C LEU A 804 -17.42 -26.03 17.80
N VAL A 805 -18.69 -25.83 17.43
CA VAL A 805 -19.16 -25.94 16.04
C VAL A 805 -18.54 -24.83 15.18
N HIS A 806 -18.41 -23.62 15.73
CA HIS A 806 -17.73 -22.50 15.06
C HIS A 806 -16.27 -22.84 14.76
N GLN A 807 -15.55 -23.40 15.74
CA GLN A 807 -14.15 -23.79 15.58
C GLN A 807 -13.98 -24.91 14.54
N GLN A 808 -14.85 -25.92 14.56
CA GLN A 808 -14.86 -27.00 13.56
C GLN A 808 -15.12 -26.47 12.13
N ALA A 809 -16.11 -25.59 11.98
CA ALA A 809 -16.42 -24.96 10.69
C ALA A 809 -15.26 -24.08 10.19
N THR A 810 -14.61 -23.33 11.08
CA THR A 810 -13.42 -22.51 10.78
C THR A 810 -12.27 -23.38 10.29
N ALA A 811 -11.97 -24.47 11.00
CA ALA A 811 -10.93 -25.42 10.61
C ALA A 811 -11.23 -26.09 9.25
N SER A 812 -12.51 -26.44 9.01
CA SER A 812 -12.94 -27.01 7.74
C SER A 812 -12.77 -26.03 6.57
N ALA A 813 -13.16 -24.76 6.74
CA ALA A 813 -12.98 -23.74 5.70
C ALA A 813 -11.50 -23.52 5.35
N LEU A 814 -10.61 -23.48 6.36
CA LEU A 814 -9.17 -23.34 6.16
C LEU A 814 -8.55 -24.57 5.48
N ALA A 815 -9.02 -25.78 5.80
CA ALA A 815 -8.53 -27.01 5.19
C ALA A 815 -8.85 -27.07 3.69
N GLU A 816 -10.06 -26.66 3.28
CA GLU A 816 -10.45 -26.59 1.87
C GLU A 816 -9.57 -25.61 1.08
N LEU A 817 -9.29 -24.42 1.64
CA LEU A 817 -8.37 -23.46 1.01
C LEU A 817 -6.94 -23.97 0.93
N ARG A 818 -6.45 -24.64 1.99
CA ARG A 818 -5.09 -25.18 2.03
C ARG A 818 -4.87 -26.23 0.95
N ALA A 819 -5.86 -27.08 0.67
CA ALA A 819 -5.79 -28.09 -0.39
C ALA A 819 -5.61 -27.46 -1.79
N ALA A 820 -6.21 -26.30 -2.04
CA ALA A 820 -6.10 -25.57 -3.31
C ALA A 820 -5.00 -24.48 -3.31
N TRP A 821 -4.25 -24.33 -2.21
CA TRP A 821 -3.32 -23.22 -2.00
C TRP A 821 -2.20 -23.08 -3.04
N PRO A 822 -1.59 -24.17 -3.58
CA PRO A 822 -0.55 -24.04 -4.61
C PRO A 822 -1.00 -23.23 -5.83
N VAL A 823 -2.28 -23.32 -6.18
CA VAL A 823 -2.90 -22.58 -7.30
C VAL A 823 -3.44 -21.23 -6.85
N LEU A 824 -4.01 -21.16 -5.63
CA LEU A 824 -4.76 -19.99 -5.15
C LEU A 824 -3.94 -18.96 -4.37
N LYS A 825 -2.74 -19.28 -3.88
CA LYS A 825 -1.96 -18.40 -2.97
C LYS A 825 -1.71 -16.99 -3.50
N ASN A 826 -1.59 -16.83 -4.81
CA ASN A 826 -1.35 -15.54 -5.47
C ASN A 826 -2.65 -14.88 -5.97
N ARG A 827 -3.82 -15.38 -5.56
CA ARG A 827 -5.14 -14.81 -5.88
C ARG A 827 -5.61 -13.95 -4.72
N ARG A 828 -5.93 -12.69 -5.00
CA ARG A 828 -6.46 -11.73 -4.01
C ARG A 828 -7.75 -12.23 -3.35
N GLU A 829 -8.59 -12.96 -4.07
CA GLU A 829 -9.87 -13.47 -3.59
C GLU A 829 -9.65 -14.56 -2.52
N ALA A 830 -8.67 -15.44 -2.72
CA ALA A 830 -8.28 -16.47 -1.77
C ALA A 830 -7.68 -15.87 -0.49
N GLN A 831 -6.79 -14.88 -0.64
CA GLN A 831 -6.21 -14.15 0.48
C GLN A 831 -7.29 -13.39 1.27
N ALA A 832 -8.20 -12.70 0.58
CA ALA A 832 -9.33 -12.00 1.21
C ALA A 832 -10.25 -12.95 1.98
N LEU A 833 -10.54 -14.13 1.42
CA LEU A 833 -11.35 -15.14 2.08
C LEU A 833 -10.67 -15.70 3.34
N GLN A 834 -9.37 -15.99 3.27
CA GLN A 834 -8.62 -16.44 4.44
C GLN A 834 -8.59 -15.37 5.54
N GLY A 835 -8.43 -14.09 5.16
CA GLY A 835 -8.57 -12.97 6.08
C GLY A 835 -9.95 -12.91 6.73
N ALA A 836 -11.02 -13.14 5.95
CA ALA A 836 -12.40 -13.16 6.46
C ALA A 836 -12.67 -14.32 7.43
N ILE A 837 -12.15 -15.52 7.16
CA ILE A 837 -12.29 -16.67 8.08
C ILE A 837 -11.67 -16.34 9.45
N TRP A 838 -10.45 -15.82 9.46
CA TRP A 838 -9.78 -15.43 10.70
C TRP A 838 -10.43 -14.23 11.39
N HIS A 839 -11.00 -13.29 10.62
CA HIS A 839 -11.73 -12.15 11.17
C HIS A 839 -13.00 -12.62 11.88
N GLU A 840 -13.78 -13.53 11.29
CA GLU A 840 -14.96 -14.11 11.95
C GLU A 840 -14.56 -14.90 13.22
N ASP A 841 -13.45 -15.65 13.17
CA ASP A 841 -12.93 -16.33 14.37
C ASP A 841 -12.51 -15.35 15.48
N PHE A 842 -11.86 -14.24 15.12
CA PHE A 842 -11.56 -13.16 16.06
C PHE A 842 -12.83 -12.54 16.66
N LEU A 843 -13.83 -12.24 15.84
CA LEU A 843 -15.09 -11.65 16.33
C LEU A 843 -15.79 -12.57 17.32
N ARG A 844 -15.66 -13.89 17.14
CA ARG A 844 -16.25 -14.92 18.01
C ARG A 844 -15.44 -15.14 19.29
N ASN A 845 -14.13 -15.37 19.17
CA ASN A 845 -13.29 -15.85 20.27
C ASN A 845 -12.53 -14.73 20.97
N ARG A 846 -12.43 -13.54 20.35
CA ARG A 846 -11.62 -12.40 20.80
C ARG A 846 -10.13 -12.74 21.00
N ASP A 847 -9.64 -13.72 20.24
CA ASP A 847 -8.24 -14.12 20.20
C ASP A 847 -7.42 -13.16 19.32
N ALA A 848 -6.42 -12.50 19.92
CA ALA A 848 -5.55 -11.55 19.23
C ALA A 848 -4.75 -12.21 18.09
N ALA A 849 -4.37 -13.48 18.22
CA ALA A 849 -3.64 -14.18 17.16
C ALA A 849 -4.50 -14.35 15.89
N SER A 850 -5.81 -14.53 16.05
CA SER A 850 -6.74 -14.58 14.92
C SER A 850 -6.90 -13.21 14.25
N ALA A 851 -6.91 -12.11 15.02
CA ALA A 851 -6.90 -10.76 14.45
C ALA A 851 -5.63 -10.47 13.66
N GLU A 852 -4.46 -10.90 14.17
CA GLU A 852 -3.17 -10.75 13.50
C GLU A 852 -3.14 -11.50 12.16
N ARG A 853 -3.59 -12.76 12.13
CA ARG A 853 -3.71 -13.55 10.90
C ARG A 853 -4.68 -12.92 9.90
N ALA A 854 -5.83 -12.43 10.37
CA ALA A 854 -6.80 -11.74 9.52
C ALA A 854 -6.18 -10.50 8.87
N ASN A 855 -5.52 -9.65 9.66
CA ASN A 855 -4.83 -8.45 9.19
C ASN A 855 -3.82 -8.81 8.10
N ARG A 856 -2.96 -9.79 8.35
CA ARG A 856 -1.94 -10.21 7.39
C ARG A 856 -2.53 -10.63 6.04
N HIS A 857 -3.54 -11.49 6.04
CA HIS A 857 -4.16 -11.94 4.80
C HIS A 857 -4.90 -10.82 4.05
N TYR A 858 -5.57 -9.90 4.76
CA TYR A 858 -6.17 -8.73 4.11
C TYR A 858 -5.15 -7.79 3.50
N ARG A 859 -3.97 -7.63 4.13
CA ARG A 859 -2.89 -6.81 3.59
C ARG A 859 -2.27 -7.45 2.35
N VAL A 860 -1.96 -8.75 2.37
CA VAL A 860 -1.53 -9.48 1.17
C VAL A 860 -2.58 -9.33 0.06
N ALA A 861 -3.87 -9.50 0.39
CA ALA A 861 -4.93 -9.32 -0.57
C ALA A 861 -4.91 -7.90 -1.15
N LEU A 862 -4.74 -6.86 -0.33
CA LEU A 862 -4.73 -5.46 -0.72
C LEU A 862 -3.55 -5.15 -1.65
N ASP A 863 -2.40 -5.78 -1.43
CA ASP A 863 -1.24 -5.66 -2.31
C ASP A 863 -1.43 -6.36 -3.66
N LEU A 864 -2.13 -7.50 -3.64
CA LEU A 864 -2.55 -8.19 -4.87
C LEU A 864 -3.69 -7.45 -5.59
N VAL A 865 -4.39 -6.54 -4.89
CA VAL A 865 -5.32 -5.60 -5.51
C VAL A 865 -4.52 -4.57 -6.28
N ARG A 866 -4.49 -4.75 -7.60
CA ARG A 866 -4.02 -3.76 -8.57
C ARG A 866 -5.06 -2.63 -8.67
N ASN A 867 -5.58 -2.37 -9.87
CA ASN A 867 -6.55 -1.28 -10.09
C ASN A 867 -8.01 -1.72 -9.85
N ASN A 868 -8.26 -2.79 -9.08
CA ASN A 868 -9.62 -3.22 -8.75
C ASN A 868 -10.14 -2.42 -7.55
N LEU A 869 -10.77 -1.28 -7.84
CA LEU A 869 -11.31 -0.38 -6.83
C LEU A 869 -12.34 -1.04 -5.90
N ARG A 870 -13.09 -2.04 -6.38
CA ARG A 870 -14.10 -2.76 -5.58
C ARG A 870 -13.44 -3.58 -4.48
N TYR A 871 -12.44 -4.38 -4.85
CA TYR A 871 -11.69 -5.16 -3.86
C TYR A 871 -10.85 -4.26 -2.95
N ARG A 872 -10.30 -3.15 -3.45
CA ARG A 872 -9.60 -2.16 -2.62
C ARG A 872 -10.54 -1.61 -1.54
N ALA A 873 -11.73 -1.17 -1.93
CA ALA A 873 -12.77 -0.71 -1.02
C ALA A 873 -13.19 -1.81 -0.02
N MET A 874 -13.35 -3.05 -0.47
CA MET A 874 -13.66 -4.17 0.43
C MET A 874 -12.60 -4.39 1.51
N LEU A 875 -11.34 -4.45 1.09
CA LEU A 875 -10.22 -4.77 1.97
C LEU A 875 -9.87 -3.63 2.93
N LEU A 876 -9.92 -2.37 2.47
CA LEU A 876 -9.76 -1.20 3.34
C LEU A 876 -10.86 -1.15 4.40
N GLY A 877 -12.11 -1.42 4.01
CA GLY A 877 -13.23 -1.54 4.95
C GLY A 877 -13.00 -2.67 5.97
N ALA A 878 -12.59 -3.86 5.51
CA ALA A 878 -12.32 -4.99 6.39
C ALA A 878 -11.17 -4.73 7.36
N LEU A 879 -10.06 -4.12 6.91
CA LEU A 879 -8.92 -3.73 7.74
C LEU A 879 -9.31 -2.65 8.76
N GLY A 880 -10.02 -1.60 8.32
CA GLY A 880 -10.49 -0.54 9.21
C GLY A 880 -11.41 -1.08 10.30
N LEU A 881 -12.33 -1.98 9.95
CA LEU A 881 -13.22 -2.65 10.91
C LEU A 881 -12.45 -3.57 11.86
N LEU A 882 -11.54 -4.40 11.35
CA LEU A 882 -10.70 -5.31 12.14
C LEU A 882 -9.90 -4.53 13.18
N HIS A 883 -9.21 -3.45 12.77
CA HIS A 883 -8.42 -2.63 13.68
C HIS A 883 -9.28 -1.85 14.69
N THR A 884 -10.47 -1.40 14.29
CA THR A 884 -11.42 -0.78 15.23
C THR A 884 -11.87 -1.78 16.31
N GLU A 885 -12.12 -3.03 15.93
CA GLU A 885 -12.53 -4.10 16.86
C GLU A 885 -11.37 -4.61 17.73
N ALA A 886 -10.14 -4.59 17.21
CA ALA A 886 -8.92 -4.91 17.96
C ALA A 886 -8.51 -3.79 18.93
N GLY A 887 -9.04 -2.57 18.78
CA GLY A 887 -8.69 -1.41 19.61
C GLY A 887 -7.51 -0.58 19.07
N ASN A 888 -7.05 -0.84 17.84
CA ASN A 888 -5.95 -0.12 17.20
C ASN A 888 -6.48 1.13 16.46
N PHE A 889 -7.07 2.07 17.20
CA PHE A 889 -7.88 3.14 16.62
C PHE A 889 -7.11 4.08 15.68
N ALA A 890 -5.85 4.41 15.95
CA ALA A 890 -5.04 5.24 15.07
C ALA A 890 -4.78 4.56 13.70
N ILE A 891 -4.47 3.26 13.71
CA ILE A 891 -4.28 2.47 12.48
C ILE A 891 -5.62 2.33 11.73
N ALA A 892 -6.71 2.11 12.47
CA ALA A 892 -8.05 2.01 11.90
C ALA A 892 -8.43 3.27 11.12
N LEU A 893 -8.15 4.47 11.66
CA LEU A 893 -8.44 5.74 10.97
C LEU A 893 -7.75 5.83 9.61
N GLY A 894 -6.48 5.43 9.50
CA GLY A 894 -5.78 5.42 8.21
C GLY A 894 -6.49 4.60 7.14
N TYR A 895 -6.93 3.38 7.48
CA TYR A 895 -7.68 2.54 6.53
C TYR A 895 -9.10 3.04 6.27
N LEU A 896 -9.78 3.58 7.28
CA LEU A 896 -11.14 4.09 7.16
C LEU A 896 -11.18 5.37 6.31
N ASP A 897 -10.20 6.27 6.45
CA ASP A 897 -10.08 7.48 5.65
C ASP A 897 -9.76 7.14 4.18
N GLU A 898 -8.85 6.18 3.92
CA GLU A 898 -8.62 5.66 2.57
C GLU A 898 -9.87 4.97 2.00
N ARG A 899 -10.65 4.30 2.85
CA ARG A 899 -11.92 3.70 2.43
C ARG A 899 -12.95 4.75 2.04
N ASP A 900 -13.02 5.85 2.77
CA ASP A 900 -14.01 6.93 2.58
C ASP A 900 -13.77 7.70 1.26
N LYS A 901 -12.53 7.71 0.76
CA LYS A 901 -12.19 8.21 -0.58
C LYS A 901 -12.79 7.38 -1.73
N LEU A 902 -13.30 6.18 -1.44
CA LEU A 902 -13.89 5.27 -2.41
C LEU A 902 -15.42 5.22 -2.23
N PRO A 903 -16.20 5.06 -3.32
CA PRO A 903 -17.65 5.04 -3.22
C PRO A 903 -18.17 3.86 -2.38
N TYR A 904 -19.31 4.05 -1.72
CA TYR A 904 -20.04 2.99 -1.03
C TYR A 904 -21.03 2.30 -1.97
N THR A 905 -21.13 0.97 -1.82
CA THR A 905 -21.99 0.11 -2.64
C THR A 905 -23.45 0.13 -2.19
N ASP A 906 -23.66 0.30 -0.88
CA ASP A 906 -24.94 0.52 -0.26
C ASP A 906 -24.76 1.31 1.05
N ASP A 907 -25.86 1.83 1.58
CA ASP A 907 -25.86 2.64 2.79
C ASP A 907 -25.40 1.85 4.03
N ALA A 908 -25.51 0.51 4.01
CA ALA A 908 -25.08 -0.34 5.12
C ALA A 908 -23.56 -0.38 5.27
N ALA A 909 -22.83 -0.49 4.15
CA ALA A 909 -21.38 -0.43 4.14
C ALA A 909 -20.87 0.95 4.57
N GLY A 910 -21.48 2.02 4.06
CA GLY A 910 -21.15 3.39 4.45
C GLY A 910 -21.43 3.66 5.93
N LEU A 911 -22.56 3.19 6.44
CA LEU A 911 -22.91 3.34 7.85
C LEU A 911 -21.91 2.64 8.77
N ALA A 912 -21.49 1.41 8.43
CA ALA A 912 -20.53 0.68 9.26
C ALA A 912 -19.16 1.37 9.34
N VAL A 913 -18.65 1.86 8.20
CA VAL A 913 -17.38 2.59 8.14
C VAL A 913 -17.48 3.91 8.90
N SER A 914 -18.58 4.66 8.72
CA SER A 914 -18.82 5.92 9.43
C SER A 914 -18.89 5.74 10.94
N LEU A 915 -19.60 4.71 11.42
CA LEU A 915 -19.66 4.38 12.86
C LEU A 915 -18.31 3.92 13.41
N ALA A 916 -17.56 3.13 12.66
CA ALA A 916 -16.21 2.70 13.07
C ALA A 916 -15.25 3.88 13.14
N ARG A 917 -15.33 4.80 12.18
CA ARG A 917 -14.54 6.04 12.13
C ARG A 917 -14.88 6.95 13.31
N ALA A 918 -16.17 7.20 13.56
CA ALA A 918 -16.61 8.00 14.70
C ALA A 918 -16.11 7.41 16.03
N ARG A 919 -16.15 6.08 16.19
CA ARG A 919 -15.58 5.39 17.34
C ARG A 919 -14.07 5.57 17.46
N ALA A 920 -13.34 5.43 16.36
CA ALA A 920 -11.89 5.57 16.35
C ALA A 920 -11.44 7.03 16.62
N LEU A 921 -12.18 8.01 16.11
CA LEU A 921 -11.97 9.44 16.41
C LEU A 921 -12.15 9.72 17.91
N LEU A 922 -13.21 9.20 18.53
CA LEU A 922 -13.41 9.37 19.98
C LEU A 922 -12.23 8.81 20.78
N HIS A 923 -11.79 7.58 20.47
CA HIS A 923 -10.69 6.94 21.21
C HIS A 923 -9.30 7.55 20.93
N THR A 924 -9.19 8.44 19.94
CA THR A 924 -7.97 9.20 19.66
C THR A 924 -8.03 10.64 20.17
N GLY A 925 -9.07 10.99 20.95
CA GLY A 925 -9.24 12.31 21.56
C GLY A 925 -9.76 13.39 20.59
N ARG A 926 -10.32 12.99 19.45
CA ARG A 926 -10.84 13.90 18.40
C ARG A 926 -12.36 14.04 18.51
N ASP A 927 -12.85 14.43 19.69
CA ASP A 927 -14.27 14.38 20.06
C ASP A 927 -15.20 15.17 19.12
N ALA A 928 -14.80 16.38 18.72
CA ALA A 928 -15.59 17.20 17.80
C ALA A 928 -15.74 16.56 16.40
N GLU A 929 -14.71 15.84 15.94
CA GLU A 929 -14.78 15.09 14.69
C GLU A 929 -15.57 13.81 14.84
N ALA A 930 -15.47 13.12 15.98
CA ALA A 930 -16.29 11.96 16.30
C ALA A 930 -17.79 12.30 16.31
N ALA A 931 -18.16 13.44 16.91
CA ALA A 931 -19.54 13.94 16.92
C ALA A 931 -20.06 14.19 15.50
N ARG A 932 -19.29 14.91 14.66
CA ARG A 932 -19.63 15.14 13.25
C ARG A 932 -19.83 13.83 12.48
N ALA A 933 -18.87 12.91 12.56
CA ALA A 933 -18.95 11.62 11.86
C ALA A 933 -20.16 10.76 12.32
N ALA A 934 -20.58 10.88 13.58
CA ALA A 934 -21.77 10.20 14.07
C ALA A 934 -23.09 10.90 13.67
N ASP A 935 -23.11 12.22 13.56
CA ASP A 935 -24.24 12.96 12.98
C ASP A 935 -24.38 12.64 11.47
N ASP A 936 -23.29 12.57 10.71
CA ASP A 936 -23.30 12.14 9.31
C ASP A 936 -23.89 10.72 9.17
N ALA A 937 -23.47 9.80 10.04
CA ALA A 937 -24.03 8.45 10.10
C ALA A 937 -25.53 8.45 10.45
N LEU A 938 -25.98 9.37 11.29
CA LEU A 938 -27.40 9.53 11.63
C LEU A 938 -28.21 10.08 10.45
N GLU A 939 -27.67 11.04 9.71
CA GLU A 939 -28.29 11.56 8.49
C GLU A 939 -28.49 10.48 7.43
N MET A 940 -27.51 9.58 7.25
CA MET A 940 -27.66 8.42 6.36
C MET A 940 -28.87 7.55 6.75
N VAL A 941 -29.07 7.33 8.05
CA VAL A 941 -30.16 6.51 8.56
C VAL A 941 -31.51 7.23 8.47
N ASP A 942 -31.54 8.51 8.80
CA ASP A 942 -32.73 9.35 8.72
C ASP A 942 -33.18 9.51 7.25
N ALA A 943 -32.25 9.69 6.30
CA ALA A 943 -32.54 9.68 4.86
C ALA A 943 -33.10 8.32 4.40
N ALA A 944 -32.49 7.21 4.85
CA ALA A 944 -32.97 5.88 4.53
C ALA A 944 -34.38 5.60 5.07
N SER A 945 -34.79 6.24 6.17
CA SER A 945 -36.13 6.09 6.77
C SER A 945 -37.26 6.66 5.88
N GLN A 946 -36.93 7.57 4.96
CA GLN A 946 -37.90 8.15 4.01
C GLN A 946 -38.26 7.17 2.89
N ASN A 947 -37.50 6.09 2.72
CA ASN A 947 -37.74 5.05 1.72
C ASN A 947 -38.43 3.82 2.35
N PRO A 948 -39.69 3.51 2.01
CA PRO A 948 -40.46 2.40 2.60
C PRO A 948 -39.82 1.00 2.43
N GLY A 949 -38.90 0.84 1.48
CA GLY A 949 -38.16 -0.41 1.23
C GLY A 949 -36.87 -0.58 2.05
N SER A 950 -36.41 0.45 2.77
CA SER A 950 -35.12 0.40 3.48
C SER A 950 -35.23 -0.31 4.84
N ARG A 951 -34.55 -1.45 4.97
CA ARG A 951 -34.41 -2.16 6.26
C ARG A 951 -33.32 -1.56 7.16
N LEU A 952 -32.55 -0.59 6.66
CA LEU A 952 -31.44 0.03 7.37
C LEU A 952 -31.94 0.82 8.59
N ALA A 953 -32.93 1.69 8.39
CA ALA A 953 -33.48 2.55 9.43
C ALA A 953 -34.14 1.75 10.56
N ALA A 954 -34.99 0.78 10.20
CA ALA A 954 -35.68 -0.08 11.17
C ALA A 954 -34.71 -0.88 12.06
N ARG A 955 -33.54 -1.26 11.53
CA ARG A 955 -32.59 -2.13 12.25
C ARG A 955 -31.55 -1.36 13.06
N TYR A 956 -31.13 -0.17 12.61
CA TYR A 956 -29.93 0.49 13.14
C TYR A 956 -30.18 1.87 13.76
N SER A 957 -31.37 2.47 13.58
CA SER A 957 -31.67 3.81 14.12
C SER A 957 -31.39 3.95 15.63
N PRO A 958 -31.81 3.01 16.53
CA PRO A 958 -31.52 3.16 17.96
C PRO A 958 -30.02 3.15 18.29
N LEU A 959 -29.22 2.38 17.55
CA LEU A 959 -27.77 2.31 17.76
C LEU A 959 -27.10 3.61 17.34
N VAL A 960 -27.48 4.15 16.17
CA VAL A 960 -26.83 5.32 15.59
C VAL A 960 -27.21 6.58 16.37
N LEU A 961 -28.48 6.71 16.76
CA LEU A 961 -28.95 7.76 17.66
C LEU A 961 -28.18 7.76 18.99
N ASP A 962 -28.02 6.60 19.61
CA ASP A 962 -27.28 6.45 20.86
C ASP A 962 -25.81 6.88 20.73
N ARG A 963 -25.14 6.48 19.63
CA ARG A 963 -23.75 6.87 19.38
C ARG A 963 -23.62 8.37 19.08
N ALA A 964 -24.49 8.94 18.25
CA ALA A 964 -24.50 10.37 17.93
C ALA A 964 -24.75 11.23 19.18
N ALA A 965 -25.69 10.82 20.05
CA ALA A 965 -25.95 11.48 21.33
C ALA A 965 -24.73 11.45 22.25
N LEU A 966 -24.10 10.28 22.39
CA LEU A 966 -22.91 10.10 23.24
C LEU A 966 -21.71 10.92 22.74
N TYR A 967 -21.46 10.96 21.44
CA TYR A 967 -20.29 11.65 20.89
C TYR A 967 -20.47 13.17 20.91
N ASN A 968 -21.69 13.66 20.67
CA ASN A 968 -22.02 15.07 20.91
C ASN A 968 -21.88 15.46 22.39
N LEU A 969 -22.24 14.56 23.32
CA LEU A 969 -22.02 14.79 24.75
C LEU A 969 -20.52 14.91 25.07
N SER A 970 -19.67 14.03 24.53
CA SER A 970 -18.21 14.07 24.71
C SER A 970 -17.61 15.37 24.14
N ALA A 971 -18.07 15.79 22.96
CA ALA A 971 -17.62 17.02 22.31
C ALA A 971 -18.11 18.32 23.00
N GLY A 972 -18.91 18.23 24.06
CA GLY A 972 -19.49 19.39 24.75
C GLY A 972 -20.67 20.04 24.02
N HIS A 973 -21.23 19.40 22.98
CA HIS A 973 -22.42 19.87 22.26
C HIS A 973 -23.71 19.48 23.00
N PHE A 974 -23.88 20.02 24.21
CA PHE A 974 -24.89 19.56 25.15
C PHE A 974 -26.34 19.67 24.65
N ASP A 975 -26.70 20.77 23.98
CA ASP A 975 -28.06 20.96 23.44
C ASP A 975 -28.40 19.90 22.37
N ARG A 976 -27.44 19.63 21.47
CA ARG A 976 -27.59 18.61 20.43
C ARG A 976 -27.69 17.21 21.05
N ALA A 977 -26.81 16.89 22.00
CA ALA A 977 -26.83 15.60 22.71
C ALA A 977 -28.18 15.39 23.44
N LEU A 978 -28.69 16.42 24.12
CA LEU A 978 -29.97 16.37 24.83
C LEU A 978 -31.13 16.11 23.86
N ALA A 979 -31.19 16.82 22.72
CA ALA A 979 -32.21 16.61 21.71
C ALA A 979 -32.17 15.19 21.11
N LEU A 980 -30.97 14.61 20.92
CA LEU A 980 -30.82 13.25 20.45
C LEU A 980 -31.23 12.21 21.50
N TYR A 981 -30.89 12.42 22.78
CA TYR A 981 -31.37 11.56 23.86
C TYR A 981 -32.88 11.65 24.07
N ASP A 982 -33.50 12.79 23.77
CA ASP A 982 -34.96 12.95 23.81
C ASP A 982 -35.67 12.17 22.70
N ARG A 983 -35.06 12.09 21.50
CA ARG A 983 -35.52 11.18 20.43
C ARG A 983 -35.42 9.72 20.85
N LEU A 984 -34.43 9.36 21.66
CA LEU A 984 -34.14 7.98 22.07
C LEU A 984 -34.96 7.52 23.29
N LEU A 985 -35.21 8.43 24.24
CA LEU A 985 -35.93 8.20 25.50
C LEU A 985 -37.14 9.16 25.59
N PRO A 986 -38.33 8.78 25.10
CA PRO A 986 -39.52 9.59 25.27
C PRO A 986 -39.79 9.85 26.76
N ALA A 987 -40.33 11.03 27.10
CA ALA A 987 -40.72 11.32 28.47
C ALA A 987 -41.78 10.31 28.96
N PRO A 988 -41.73 9.84 30.22
CA PRO A 988 -42.81 9.04 30.77
C PRO A 988 -44.08 9.88 30.73
N ALA A 989 -45.16 9.34 30.14
CA ALA A 989 -46.45 10.00 30.09
C ALA A 989 -46.91 10.30 31.52
N ALA A 990 -46.91 11.58 31.89
CA ALA A 990 -47.52 12.03 33.13
C ALA A 990 -49.04 11.98 32.94
N GLY A 991 -49.71 10.96 33.50
CA GLY A 991 -51.18 10.97 33.64
C GLY A 991 -51.97 9.71 33.27
N ALA A 992 -51.49 8.49 33.54
CA ALA A 992 -52.37 7.32 33.61
C ALA A 992 -52.44 6.85 35.07
N GLY A 993 -53.34 7.49 35.82
CA GLY A 993 -53.72 7.04 37.15
C GLY A 993 -54.49 5.72 37.10
N ASP A 994 -54.36 4.98 38.19
CA ASP A 994 -55.18 3.83 38.57
C ASP A 994 -56.66 4.04 38.22
N GLU A 995 -57.19 3.24 37.28
CA GLU A 995 -58.59 2.78 37.23
C GLU A 995 -58.84 2.01 35.92
N ALA A 996 -58.55 0.71 35.92
CA ALA A 996 -59.22 -0.29 35.06
C ALA A 996 -58.77 -1.70 35.46
N ALA A 997 -59.02 -2.08 36.72
CA ALA A 997 -59.14 -3.47 37.09
C ALA A 997 -60.63 -3.82 37.17
N ALA A 998 -60.99 -4.93 36.51
CA ALA A 998 -62.30 -5.61 36.48
C ALA A 998 -63.36 -5.10 35.48
N SER A 999 -63.53 -5.82 34.37
CA SER A 999 -64.73 -6.65 34.15
C SER A 999 -64.74 -7.40 32.79
N SER A 1000 -64.91 -8.72 32.91
CA SER A 1000 -65.65 -9.67 32.04
C SER A 1000 -64.91 -10.60 31.05
N PRO A 1001 -65.33 -11.89 30.91
CA PRO A 1001 -64.56 -13.00 30.30
C PRO A 1001 -65.20 -13.62 29.01
N LEU A 1002 -64.44 -14.52 28.35
CA LEU A 1002 -64.81 -15.47 27.25
C LEU A 1002 -65.06 -14.81 25.87
N GLU A 1003 -64.56 -15.26 24.69
CA GLU A 1003 -64.18 -16.56 24.12
C GLU A 1003 -63.34 -16.34 22.79
N PRO A 1004 -62.95 -17.34 21.95
CA PRO A 1004 -61.60 -17.42 21.36
C PRO A 1004 -61.47 -17.38 19.82
N LEU A 1005 -60.22 -17.24 19.36
CA LEU A 1005 -59.64 -17.67 18.06
C LEU A 1005 -60.20 -17.09 16.74
N ARG A 1006 -59.41 -16.21 16.08
CA ARG A 1006 -59.00 -16.36 14.65
C ARG A 1006 -57.98 -15.31 14.17
N ASP A 1007 -57.07 -15.80 13.33
CA ASP A 1007 -56.20 -15.14 12.34
C ASP A 1007 -55.13 -14.13 12.81
N THR A 1008 -53.91 -14.66 12.96
CA THR A 1008 -52.66 -13.90 13.04
C THR A 1008 -52.24 -13.37 11.67
N ALA A 1009 -52.82 -12.25 11.27
CA ALA A 1009 -52.23 -11.34 10.31
C ALA A 1009 -51.92 -10.00 11.00
N ARG A 1010 -50.67 -9.54 10.86
CA ARG A 1010 -50.20 -8.17 11.13
C ARG A 1010 -50.50 -7.63 12.54
N GLU A 1011 -49.58 -7.91 13.46
CA GLU A 1011 -49.30 -6.95 14.53
C GLU A 1011 -48.43 -5.81 13.95
N PRO A 1012 -48.78 -4.53 14.18
CA PRO A 1012 -47.85 -3.43 13.96
C PRO A 1012 -46.69 -3.59 14.94
N ALA A 1013 -45.46 -3.49 14.43
CA ALA A 1013 -44.22 -3.65 15.18
C ALA A 1013 -44.24 -2.80 16.46
N ALA A 1014 -44.36 -3.46 17.62
CA ALA A 1014 -44.08 -2.86 18.91
C ALA A 1014 -42.66 -2.29 18.89
N ALA A 1015 -42.50 -1.06 19.38
CA ALA A 1015 -41.22 -0.38 19.47
C ALA A 1015 -40.16 -1.29 20.12
N PRO A 1016 -38.92 -1.34 19.59
CA PRO A 1016 -37.89 -2.23 20.13
C PRO A 1016 -37.58 -1.79 21.56
N SER A 1017 -37.99 -2.61 22.54
CA SER A 1017 -37.69 -2.37 23.94
C SER A 1017 -36.17 -2.33 24.12
N SER A 1018 -35.65 -1.14 24.45
CA SER A 1018 -34.25 -0.97 24.82
C SER A 1018 -33.94 -1.91 25.98
N SER A 1019 -32.85 -2.68 25.90
CA SER A 1019 -32.37 -3.49 27.03
C SER A 1019 -32.37 -2.63 28.31
N PRO A 1020 -32.81 -3.16 29.47
CA PRO A 1020 -32.90 -2.38 30.71
C PRO A 1020 -31.57 -1.69 31.09
N ARG A 1021 -30.44 -2.29 30.70
CA ARG A 1021 -29.12 -1.68 30.80
C ARG A 1021 -28.98 -0.37 30.02
N ASN A 1022 -29.38 -0.39 28.75
CA ASN A 1022 -29.21 0.74 27.85
C ASN A 1022 -30.05 1.92 28.35
N ALA A 1023 -31.28 1.65 28.83
CA ALA A 1023 -32.13 2.67 29.42
C ALA A 1023 -31.46 3.37 30.62
N LEU A 1024 -30.83 2.61 31.53
CA LEU A 1024 -30.09 3.17 32.67
C LEU A 1024 -28.94 4.09 32.23
N VAL A 1025 -28.07 3.60 31.34
CA VAL A 1025 -26.90 4.35 30.87
C VAL A 1025 -27.30 5.58 30.06
N GLN A 1026 -28.33 5.46 29.22
CA GLN A 1026 -28.84 6.57 28.41
C GLN A 1026 -29.50 7.64 29.28
N ARG A 1027 -30.24 7.26 30.34
CA ARG A 1027 -30.83 8.22 31.28
C ARG A 1027 -29.75 8.99 32.05
N LEU A 1028 -28.70 8.30 32.48
CA LEU A 1028 -27.53 8.95 33.10
C LEU A 1028 -26.88 9.95 32.13
N ALA A 1029 -26.61 9.54 30.88
CA ALA A 1029 -26.03 10.41 29.88
C ALA A 1029 -26.93 11.60 29.51
N ARG A 1030 -28.25 11.40 29.44
CA ARG A 1030 -29.22 12.49 29.24
C ARG A 1030 -29.20 13.49 30.39
N SER A 1031 -29.06 13.02 31.63
CA SER A 1031 -28.94 13.93 32.78
C SER A 1031 -27.68 14.79 32.72
N ALA A 1032 -26.55 14.22 32.25
CA ALA A 1032 -25.33 14.97 31.99
C ALA A 1032 -25.50 16.00 30.86
N ALA A 1033 -26.14 15.61 29.75
CA ALA A 1033 -26.45 16.51 28.65
C ALA A 1033 -27.38 17.66 29.09
N ALA A 1034 -28.42 17.36 29.87
CA ALA A 1034 -29.33 18.35 30.42
C ALA A 1034 -28.62 19.34 31.35
N LEU A 1035 -27.71 18.85 32.19
CA LEU A 1035 -26.90 19.71 33.05
C LEU A 1035 -25.97 20.60 32.22
N GLY A 1036 -25.28 20.05 31.22
CA GLY A 1036 -24.45 20.82 30.29
C GLY A 1036 -25.21 21.91 29.53
N ALA A 1037 -26.43 21.60 29.08
CA ALA A 1037 -27.38 22.52 28.43
C ALA A 1037 -28.07 23.50 29.41
N ASN A 1038 -27.57 23.60 30.64
CA ASN A 1038 -28.07 24.49 31.69
C ASN A 1038 -29.53 24.24 32.10
N GLN A 1039 -29.97 22.98 32.10
CA GLN A 1039 -31.30 22.53 32.56
C GLN A 1039 -31.22 21.66 33.84
N PRO A 1040 -30.73 22.18 34.98
CA PRO A 1040 -30.46 21.39 36.18
C PRO A 1040 -31.71 20.73 36.80
N LYS A 1041 -32.89 21.36 36.71
CA LYS A 1041 -34.15 20.76 37.19
C LYS A 1041 -34.50 19.46 36.45
N ARG A 1042 -34.24 19.44 35.13
CA ARG A 1042 -34.48 18.28 34.28
C ARG A 1042 -33.48 17.16 34.59
N ALA A 1043 -32.20 17.52 34.76
CA ALA A 1043 -31.18 16.57 35.18
C ALA A 1043 -31.55 15.89 36.53
N LEU A 1044 -32.03 16.66 37.52
CA LEU A 1044 -32.49 16.12 38.80
C LEU A 1044 -33.68 15.16 38.68
N ALA A 1045 -34.64 15.45 37.80
CA ALA A 1045 -35.76 14.54 37.55
C ALA A 1045 -35.30 13.19 36.98
N ASP A 1046 -34.37 13.21 36.02
CA ASP A 1046 -33.78 11.99 35.45
C ASP A 1046 -32.93 11.23 36.47
N LEU A 1047 -32.12 11.91 37.26
CA LEU A 1047 -31.28 11.30 38.30
C LEU A 1047 -32.13 10.65 39.41
N THR A 1048 -33.26 11.27 39.78
CA THR A 1048 -34.20 10.72 40.77
C THR A 1048 -34.88 9.45 40.28
N GLN A 1049 -35.22 9.40 39.00
CA GLN A 1049 -35.73 8.16 38.38
C GLN A 1049 -34.62 7.11 38.28
N LEU A 1050 -33.41 7.49 37.84
CA LEU A 1050 -32.27 6.60 37.70
C LEU A 1050 -31.91 5.92 39.03
N GLU A 1051 -31.89 6.65 40.15
CA GLU A 1051 -31.59 6.06 41.45
C GLU A 1051 -32.63 5.05 41.92
N ARG A 1052 -33.92 5.31 41.67
CA ARG A 1052 -34.97 4.33 41.94
C ARG A 1052 -34.74 3.05 41.14
N GLU A 1053 -34.31 3.18 39.89
CA GLU A 1053 -33.97 2.03 39.03
C GLU A 1053 -32.69 1.32 39.53
N LEU A 1054 -31.63 2.06 39.88
CA LEU A 1054 -30.36 1.53 40.41
C LEU A 1054 -30.47 0.93 41.82
N ALA A 1055 -31.55 1.20 42.55
CA ALA A 1055 -31.85 0.58 43.85
C ALA A 1055 -32.46 -0.82 43.70
N GLN A 1056 -33.00 -1.17 42.54
CA GLN A 1056 -33.61 -2.47 42.31
C GLN A 1056 -32.55 -3.58 42.18
N PRO A 1057 -32.76 -4.77 42.77
CA PRO A 1057 -31.83 -5.90 42.62
C PRO A 1057 -31.56 -6.30 41.16
N ALA A 1058 -32.56 -6.11 40.29
CA ALA A 1058 -32.45 -6.40 38.86
C ALA A 1058 -31.43 -5.52 38.12
N ALA A 1059 -31.13 -4.31 38.63
CA ALA A 1059 -30.18 -3.39 37.99
C ALA A 1059 -28.76 -3.95 37.98
N GLN A 1060 -28.36 -4.67 39.03
CA GLN A 1060 -27.03 -5.27 39.12
C GLN A 1060 -26.83 -6.36 38.06
N ALA A 1061 -27.84 -7.21 37.84
CA ALA A 1061 -27.81 -8.21 36.77
C ALA A 1061 -27.83 -7.55 35.38
N ALA A 1062 -28.61 -6.48 35.20
CA ALA A 1062 -28.69 -5.76 33.93
C ALA A 1062 -27.38 -5.06 33.53
N LEU A 1063 -26.60 -4.55 34.48
CA LEU A 1063 -25.35 -3.82 34.21
C LEU A 1063 -24.16 -4.73 33.88
N GLN A 1064 -24.26 -6.06 34.09
CA GLN A 1064 -23.19 -7.00 33.81
C GLN A 1064 -22.93 -7.12 32.30
N MET A 1065 -21.67 -6.92 31.91
CA MET A 1065 -21.22 -7.04 30.52
C MET A 1065 -20.60 -8.42 30.25
N PRO A 1066 -21.01 -9.13 29.20
CA PRO A 1066 -20.31 -10.33 28.76
C PRO A 1066 -18.85 -10.00 28.43
N GLY A 1067 -17.90 -10.69 29.06
CA GLY A 1067 -16.46 -10.46 28.88
C GLY A 1067 -15.87 -9.28 29.66
N SER A 1068 -16.66 -8.57 30.47
CA SER A 1068 -16.11 -7.55 31.37
C SER A 1068 -15.39 -8.18 32.57
N ARG A 1069 -14.22 -7.64 32.91
CA ARG A 1069 -13.50 -7.99 34.14
C ARG A 1069 -14.11 -7.35 35.39
N ALA A 1070 -14.94 -6.31 35.23
CA ALA A 1070 -15.64 -5.68 36.35
C ALA A 1070 -16.80 -6.57 36.83
N THR A 1071 -16.93 -6.71 38.15
CA THR A 1071 -18.04 -7.43 38.78
C THR A 1071 -19.33 -6.61 38.65
N PRO A 1072 -20.52 -7.25 38.77
CA PRO A 1072 -21.79 -6.53 38.73
C PRO A 1072 -21.87 -5.42 39.80
N ALA A 1073 -21.28 -5.66 40.97
CA ALA A 1073 -21.21 -4.69 42.07
C ALA A 1073 -20.35 -3.48 41.72
N GLN A 1074 -19.19 -3.70 41.09
CA GLN A 1074 -18.30 -2.63 40.63
C GLN A 1074 -18.97 -1.78 39.53
N ALA A 1075 -19.64 -2.43 38.57
CA ALA A 1075 -20.38 -1.73 37.52
C ALA A 1075 -21.49 -0.85 38.10
N LEU A 1076 -22.27 -1.36 39.06
CA LEU A 1076 -23.31 -0.60 39.76
C LEU A 1076 -22.72 0.58 40.54
N ARG A 1077 -21.61 0.37 41.26
CA ARG A 1077 -20.93 1.43 42.01
C ARG A 1077 -20.46 2.55 41.09
N ALA A 1078 -19.87 2.22 39.95
CA ALA A 1078 -19.41 3.20 38.96
C ALA A 1078 -20.57 4.10 38.47
N GLN A 1079 -21.74 3.52 38.16
CA GLN A 1079 -22.91 4.32 37.76
C GLN A 1079 -23.39 5.26 38.88
N ARG A 1080 -23.39 4.78 40.14
CA ARG A 1080 -23.78 5.59 41.31
C ARG A 1080 -22.81 6.74 41.58
N ILE A 1081 -21.50 6.52 41.40
CA ILE A 1081 -20.47 7.57 41.54
C ILE A 1081 -20.75 8.72 40.57
N VAL A 1082 -21.01 8.40 39.30
CA VAL A 1082 -21.31 9.42 38.28
C VAL A 1082 -22.64 10.13 38.58
N ALA A 1083 -23.68 9.39 38.95
CA ALA A 1083 -24.99 9.96 39.30
C ALA A 1083 -24.90 10.93 40.49
N ALA A 1084 -24.16 10.59 41.55
CA ALA A 1084 -23.96 11.45 42.71
C ALA A 1084 -23.22 12.74 42.33
N GLY A 1085 -22.20 12.65 41.48
CA GLY A 1085 -21.48 13.82 40.96
C GLY A 1085 -22.36 14.76 40.13
N LEU A 1086 -23.16 14.22 39.22
CA LEU A 1086 -24.10 15.01 38.42
C LEU A 1086 -25.18 15.66 39.29
N ARG A 1087 -25.67 14.97 40.32
CA ARG A 1087 -26.63 15.53 41.28
C ARG A 1087 -26.03 16.69 42.06
N ALA A 1088 -24.81 16.53 42.57
CA ALA A 1088 -24.11 17.61 43.28
C ALA A 1088 -23.98 18.87 42.42
N GLN A 1089 -23.57 18.73 41.16
CA GLN A 1089 -23.47 19.85 40.25
C GLN A 1089 -24.83 20.48 39.92
N ALA A 1090 -25.89 19.67 39.76
CA ALA A 1090 -27.24 20.18 39.52
C ALA A 1090 -27.78 21.01 40.69
N HIS A 1091 -27.59 20.55 41.93
CA HIS A 1091 -27.95 21.31 43.12
C HIS A 1091 -27.10 22.59 43.27
N THR A 1092 -25.80 22.52 42.96
CA THR A 1092 -24.92 23.70 42.98
C THR A 1092 -25.41 24.80 42.03
N ARG A 1093 -25.79 24.45 40.79
CA ARG A 1093 -26.37 25.40 39.81
C ARG A 1093 -27.73 25.98 40.22
N LEU A 1094 -28.45 25.30 41.12
CA LEU A 1094 -29.70 25.76 41.71
C LEU A 1094 -29.48 26.51 43.04
N SER A 1095 -28.23 26.74 43.45
CA SER A 1095 -27.85 27.33 44.74
C SER A 1095 -28.37 26.54 45.95
N GLN A 1096 -28.60 25.24 45.79
CA GLN A 1096 -29.03 24.31 46.84
C GLN A 1096 -27.79 23.65 47.47
N LEU A 1097 -26.99 24.46 48.17
CA LEU A 1097 -25.63 24.07 48.56
C LEU A 1097 -25.58 22.92 49.58
N ASP A 1098 -26.58 22.80 50.47
CA ASP A 1098 -26.66 21.69 51.43
C ASP A 1098 -26.93 20.35 50.74
N GLU A 1099 -27.84 20.31 49.77
CA GLU A 1099 -28.11 19.12 48.96
C GLU A 1099 -26.92 18.74 48.07
N ALA A 1100 -26.19 19.74 47.57
CA ALA A 1100 -24.94 19.51 46.85
C ALA A 1100 -23.87 18.86 47.75
N ALA A 1101 -23.77 19.29 49.01
CA ALA A 1101 -22.85 18.70 49.98
C ALA A 1101 -23.19 17.22 50.25
N LEU A 1102 -24.47 16.90 50.48
CA LEU A 1102 -24.93 15.52 50.71
C LEU A 1102 -24.60 14.61 49.52
N ALA A 1103 -24.81 15.08 48.29
CA ALA A 1103 -24.49 14.31 47.08
C ALA A 1103 -22.96 14.10 46.91
N LEU A 1104 -22.15 15.11 47.26
CA LEU A 1104 -20.68 14.98 47.23
C LEU A 1104 -20.16 14.02 48.32
N GLU A 1105 -20.73 14.06 49.53
CA GLU A 1105 -20.39 13.11 50.60
C GLU A 1105 -20.74 11.67 50.19
N GLN A 1106 -21.91 11.45 49.58
CA GLN A 1106 -22.27 10.14 49.02
C GLN A 1106 -21.27 9.69 47.95
N ARG A 1107 -20.86 10.58 47.04
CA ARG A 1107 -19.86 10.28 46.01
C ARG A 1107 -18.51 9.91 46.63
N ARG A 1108 -18.09 10.63 47.67
CA ARG A 1108 -16.86 10.37 48.43
C ARG A 1108 -16.89 8.98 49.06
N ASP A 1109 -17.99 8.61 49.70
CA ASP A 1109 -18.11 7.31 50.37
C ASP A 1109 -18.06 6.15 49.35
N LEU A 1110 -18.63 6.35 48.17
CA LEU A 1110 -18.51 5.38 47.07
C LEU A 1110 -17.06 5.25 46.56
N PHE A 1111 -16.33 6.35 46.39
CA PHE A 1111 -14.90 6.30 46.04
C PHE A 1111 -14.05 5.69 47.14
N SER A 1112 -14.34 5.98 48.41
CA SER A 1112 -13.66 5.37 49.55
C SER A 1112 -13.86 3.86 49.56
N ALA A 1113 -15.09 3.38 49.34
CA ALA A 1113 -15.37 1.95 49.23
C ALA A 1113 -14.69 1.30 48.02
N GLN A 1114 -14.59 2.03 46.90
CA GLN A 1114 -13.85 1.57 45.72
C GLN A 1114 -12.36 1.43 46.02
N PHE A 1115 -11.73 2.46 46.59
CA PHE A 1115 -10.32 2.45 46.97
C PHE A 1115 -9.99 1.32 47.96
N SER A 1116 -10.85 1.08 48.96
CA SER A 1116 -10.67 -0.04 49.90
C SER A 1116 -10.70 -1.43 49.24
N GLU A 1117 -11.33 -1.56 48.08
CA GLU A 1117 -11.43 -2.81 47.32
C GLU A 1117 -10.32 -2.97 46.28
N THR A 1118 -9.95 -1.88 45.59
CA THR A 1118 -9.05 -1.90 44.44
C THR A 1118 -7.61 -1.53 44.75
N ASP A 1119 -7.39 -0.73 45.81
CA ASP A 1119 -6.12 -0.12 46.22
C ASP A 1119 -5.35 0.55 45.06
N ARG A 1120 -6.06 1.18 44.11
CA ARG A 1120 -5.44 1.87 42.96
C ARG A 1120 -5.16 3.33 43.27
N ASP A 1121 -4.02 3.80 42.82
CA ASP A 1121 -3.59 5.21 42.91
C ASP A 1121 -4.62 6.18 42.31
N GLN A 1122 -5.26 5.78 41.21
CA GLN A 1122 -6.28 6.59 40.54
C GLN A 1122 -7.54 6.81 41.38
N ASP A 1123 -7.94 5.82 42.19
CA ASP A 1123 -9.09 5.97 43.09
C ASP A 1123 -8.79 6.97 44.22
N LEU A 1124 -7.53 7.05 44.64
CA LEU A 1124 -7.07 8.02 45.64
C LEU A 1124 -7.02 9.46 45.07
N SER A 1125 -6.67 9.60 43.79
CA SER A 1125 -6.74 10.88 43.07
C SER A 1125 -8.19 11.38 42.96
N GLU A 1126 -9.13 10.52 42.58
CA GLU A 1126 -10.56 10.85 42.53
C GLU A 1126 -11.13 11.20 43.90
N LEU A 1127 -10.71 10.51 44.96
CA LEU A 1127 -11.11 10.81 46.33
C LEU A 1127 -10.63 12.21 46.77
N THR A 1128 -9.39 12.56 46.41
CA THR A 1128 -8.81 13.89 46.64
C THR A 1128 -9.63 14.98 45.94
N LEU A 1129 -10.02 14.74 44.69
CA LEU A 1129 -10.83 15.68 43.92
C LEU A 1129 -12.22 15.92 44.54
N VAL A 1130 -12.91 14.87 44.97
CA VAL A 1130 -14.24 15.02 45.61
C VAL A 1130 -14.13 15.73 46.96
N GLU A 1131 -13.07 15.48 47.73
CA GLU A 1131 -12.81 16.20 48.98
C GLU A 1131 -12.49 17.69 48.74
N LEU A 1132 -11.85 18.04 47.61
CA LEU A 1132 -11.67 19.44 47.20
C LEU A 1132 -13.01 20.09 46.80
N GLN A 1133 -13.87 19.39 46.06
CA GLN A 1133 -15.23 19.86 45.73
C GLN A 1133 -16.08 20.10 47.00
N LEU A 1134 -15.92 19.27 48.04
CA LEU A 1134 -16.55 19.48 49.33
C LEU A 1134 -16.02 20.72 50.06
N ALA A 1135 -14.72 21.03 49.91
CA ALA A 1135 -14.14 22.26 50.43
C ALA A 1135 -14.70 23.48 49.68
N GLU A 1136 -14.77 23.44 48.35
CA GLU A 1136 -15.40 24.49 47.52
C GLU A 1136 -16.84 24.76 47.95
N ASN A 1137 -17.66 23.71 48.05
CA ASN A 1137 -19.04 23.83 48.51
C ASN A 1137 -19.14 24.41 49.94
N ALA A 1138 -18.24 24.04 50.84
CA ALA A 1138 -18.21 24.58 52.20
C ALA A 1138 -17.85 26.07 52.23
N VAL A 1139 -16.97 26.54 51.33
CA VAL A 1139 -16.66 27.97 51.15
C VAL A 1139 -17.91 28.72 50.70
N ASP A 1140 -18.61 28.21 49.68
CA ASP A 1140 -19.83 28.84 49.16
C ASP A 1140 -20.95 28.90 50.21
N ARG A 1141 -20.98 27.98 51.17
CA ARG A 1141 -21.90 27.97 52.33
C ARG A 1141 -21.47 28.89 53.47
N GLY A 1142 -20.25 29.43 53.42
CA GLY A 1142 -19.66 30.20 54.51
C GLY A 1142 -19.24 29.36 55.72
N ASP A 1143 -19.05 28.05 55.57
CA ASP A 1143 -18.61 27.15 56.65
C ASP A 1143 -17.08 26.98 56.65
N ALA A 1144 -16.42 27.89 57.37
CA ALA A 1144 -14.97 27.90 57.51
C ALA A 1144 -14.42 26.62 58.17
N THR A 1145 -15.19 26.00 59.08
CA THR A 1145 -14.74 24.81 59.82
C THR A 1145 -14.71 23.59 58.91
N GLN A 1146 -15.78 23.39 58.13
CA GLN A 1146 -15.83 22.31 57.14
C GLN A 1146 -14.83 22.52 56.00
N THR A 1147 -14.62 23.77 55.56
CA THR A 1147 -13.61 24.10 54.56
C THR A 1147 -12.22 23.61 54.99
N ALA A 1148 -11.77 23.99 56.20
CA ALA A 1148 -10.47 23.56 56.73
C ALA A 1148 -10.38 22.03 56.89
N ARG A 1149 -11.47 21.38 57.31
CA ARG A 1149 -11.54 19.92 57.45
C ARG A 1149 -11.35 19.20 56.12
N TRP A 1150 -12.05 19.63 55.07
CA TRP A 1150 -12.01 19.00 53.75
C TRP A 1150 -10.67 19.24 53.05
N LEU A 1151 -10.12 20.46 53.11
CA LEU A 1151 -8.77 20.74 52.62
C LEU A 1151 -7.71 19.88 53.30
N GLY A 1152 -7.85 19.65 54.61
CA GLY A 1152 -6.97 18.74 55.34
C GLY A 1152 -7.06 17.30 54.89
N ARG A 1153 -8.25 16.82 54.51
CA ARG A 1153 -8.44 15.45 53.99
C ARG A 1153 -7.85 15.31 52.59
N ALA A 1154 -8.17 16.23 51.68
CA ALA A 1154 -7.64 16.26 50.33
C ALA A 1154 -6.09 16.28 50.36
N MET A 1155 -5.48 17.14 51.19
CA MET A 1155 -4.02 17.21 51.31
C MET A 1155 -3.40 15.90 51.79
N ARG A 1156 -4.04 15.18 52.74
CA ARG A 1156 -3.51 13.90 53.24
C ARG A 1156 -3.56 12.80 52.17
N HIS A 1157 -4.62 12.73 51.38
CA HIS A 1157 -4.69 11.77 50.28
C HIS A 1157 -3.70 12.15 49.18
N ALA A 1158 -3.60 13.42 48.81
CA ALA A 1158 -2.62 13.89 47.83
C ALA A 1158 -1.16 13.61 48.26
N ASP A 1159 -0.82 13.82 49.54
CA ASP A 1159 0.48 13.44 50.12
C ASP A 1159 0.73 11.93 50.06
N THR A 1160 -0.32 11.12 50.24
CA THR A 1160 -0.24 9.66 50.15
C THR A 1160 0.02 9.21 48.71
N LEU A 1161 -0.61 9.86 47.73
CA LEU A 1161 -0.41 9.60 46.30
C LEU A 1161 1.02 9.94 45.85
N ALA A 1162 1.51 11.13 46.23
CA ALA A 1162 2.88 11.56 45.90
C ALA A 1162 3.93 10.57 46.46
N LYS A 1163 3.72 10.07 47.68
CA LYS A 1163 4.58 9.04 48.28
C LYS A 1163 4.53 7.71 47.53
N ARG A 1164 3.35 7.25 47.12
CA ARG A 1164 3.18 5.97 46.39
C ARG A 1164 3.83 5.99 45.01
N THR A 1165 3.72 7.13 44.32
CA THR A 1165 4.24 7.31 42.94
C THR A 1165 5.70 7.73 42.89
N GLY A 1166 6.29 8.13 44.02
CA GLY A 1166 7.64 8.71 44.05
C GLY A 1166 7.71 10.10 43.40
N ALA A 1167 6.57 10.71 43.08
CA ALA A 1167 6.52 12.03 42.50
C ALA A 1167 6.88 13.10 43.55
N PRO A 1168 7.78 14.06 43.25
CA PRO A 1168 8.15 15.11 44.20
C PRO A 1168 7.00 16.08 44.50
N VAL A 1169 6.04 16.22 43.58
CA VAL A 1169 4.75 16.89 43.79
C VAL A 1169 3.71 16.30 42.84
N ASP A 1170 2.46 16.19 43.31
CA ASP A 1170 1.30 15.70 42.55
C ASP A 1170 0.29 16.82 42.22
N ALA A 1171 -0.48 16.67 41.14
CA ALA A 1171 -1.49 17.65 40.72
C ALA A 1171 -2.57 17.90 41.79
N GLY A 1172 -2.96 16.88 42.54
CA GLY A 1172 -3.89 17.00 43.67
C GLY A 1172 -3.32 17.85 44.80
N GLN A 1173 -2.01 17.75 45.09
CA GLN A 1173 -1.34 18.60 46.07
C GLN A 1173 -1.36 20.06 45.60
N LEU A 1174 -1.05 20.31 44.32
CA LEU A 1174 -1.02 21.65 43.74
C LEU A 1174 -2.41 22.31 43.74
N ASN A 1175 -3.46 21.58 43.32
CA ASN A 1175 -4.83 22.10 43.32
C ASN A 1175 -5.33 22.40 44.75
N THR A 1176 -5.02 21.53 45.71
CA THR A 1176 -5.41 21.74 47.11
C THR A 1176 -4.68 22.94 47.71
N LEU A 1177 -3.38 23.12 47.44
CA LEU A 1177 -2.61 24.28 47.89
C LEU A 1177 -3.10 25.59 47.26
N TRP A 1178 -3.38 25.57 45.95
CA TRP A 1178 -3.91 26.71 45.22
C TRP A 1178 -5.24 27.18 45.80
N PHE A 1179 -6.19 26.27 45.97
CA PHE A 1179 -7.50 26.61 46.50
C PHE A 1179 -7.44 27.04 47.98
N ALA A 1180 -6.58 26.39 48.79
CA ALA A 1180 -6.36 26.81 50.18
C ALA A 1180 -5.77 28.24 50.28
N ALA A 1181 -4.87 28.61 49.37
CA ALA A 1181 -4.30 29.96 49.28
C ALA A 1181 -5.35 31.01 48.88
N GLN A 1182 -6.15 30.69 47.85
CA GLN A 1182 -7.26 31.53 47.41
C GLN A 1182 -8.25 31.80 48.55
N TRP A 1183 -8.65 30.75 49.27
CA TRP A 1183 -9.56 30.86 50.40
C TRP A 1183 -8.97 31.72 51.52
N GLN A 1184 -7.69 31.51 51.87
CA GLN A 1184 -7.04 32.24 52.96
C GLN A 1184 -6.91 33.75 52.68
N VAL A 1185 -6.60 34.13 51.43
CA VAL A 1185 -6.61 35.55 51.01
C VAL A 1185 -8.03 36.13 51.07
N GLY A 1186 -9.04 35.38 50.62
CA GLY A 1186 -10.44 35.80 50.72
C GLY A 1186 -10.91 36.04 52.16
N VAL A 1187 -10.50 35.18 53.10
CA VAL A 1187 -10.79 35.33 54.54
C VAL A 1187 -10.07 36.55 55.12
N GLN A 1188 -8.83 36.84 54.71
CA GLN A 1188 -8.09 38.04 55.14
C GLN A 1188 -8.75 39.34 54.65
N ALA A 1189 -9.33 39.34 53.45
CA ALA A 1189 -10.03 40.49 52.88
C ALA A 1189 -11.38 40.80 53.55
N ALA A 1190 -12.01 39.82 54.23
CA ALA A 1190 -13.36 39.94 54.80
C ALA A 1190 -13.43 40.68 56.16
N GLY A 1191 -12.30 41.17 56.69
CA GLY A 1191 -12.24 41.97 57.93
C GLY A 1191 -12.26 41.18 59.24
N PRO A 1192 -11.95 41.82 60.39
CA PRO A 1192 -11.60 41.15 61.67
C PRO A 1192 -12.74 40.42 62.41
N GLY A 1193 -13.92 40.25 61.80
CA GLY A 1193 -15.10 39.61 62.40
C GLY A 1193 -15.44 38.21 61.89
N THR A 1194 -14.73 37.68 60.88
CA THR A 1194 -14.96 36.33 60.35
C THR A 1194 -14.21 35.27 61.17
N ALA A 1195 -14.88 34.17 61.51
CA ALA A 1195 -14.29 33.07 62.27
C ALA A 1195 -13.10 32.47 61.49
N LYS A 1196 -11.86 32.74 61.94
CA LYS A 1196 -10.63 32.18 61.36
C LYS A 1196 -10.50 30.70 61.71
N ALA A 1197 -11.05 29.82 60.90
CA ALA A 1197 -10.73 28.39 60.99
C ALA A 1197 -9.29 28.16 60.50
N ARG A 1198 -8.45 27.56 61.33
CA ARG A 1198 -7.03 27.30 61.02
C ARG A 1198 -6.90 26.06 60.13
N LEU A 1199 -6.16 26.17 59.02
CA LEU A 1199 -5.83 25.03 58.18
C LEU A 1199 -5.04 23.96 58.99
N PRO A 1200 -5.30 22.68 58.78
CA PRO A 1200 -4.62 21.58 59.50
C PRO A 1200 -3.20 21.28 58.97
N PHE A 1201 -2.68 22.13 58.09
CA PHE A 1201 -1.31 22.07 57.57
C PHE A 1201 -0.77 23.49 57.39
N ASP A 1202 0.57 23.61 57.39
CA ASP A 1202 1.27 24.88 57.21
C ASP A 1202 1.28 25.28 55.72
N LEU A 1203 0.32 26.12 55.34
CA LEU A 1203 0.14 26.55 53.96
C LEU A 1203 1.33 27.35 53.41
N PRO A 1204 1.87 28.39 54.07
CA PRO A 1204 3.05 29.12 53.60
C PRO A 1204 4.25 28.21 53.29
N THR A 1205 4.58 27.30 54.23
CA THR A 1205 5.72 26.38 54.05
C THR A 1205 5.49 25.43 52.88
N ARG A 1206 4.28 24.87 52.74
CA ARG A 1206 3.97 23.93 51.65
C ARG A 1206 3.87 24.60 50.28
N LEU A 1207 3.35 25.82 50.20
CA LEU A 1207 3.36 26.62 48.96
C LEU A 1207 4.81 26.89 48.50
N GLU A 1208 5.71 27.27 49.42
CA GLU A 1208 7.10 27.51 49.08
C GLU A 1208 7.83 26.24 48.65
N GLN A 1209 7.57 25.11 49.32
CA GLN A 1209 8.11 23.81 48.90
C GLN A 1209 7.64 23.44 47.48
N ALA A 1210 6.34 23.56 47.19
CA ALA A 1210 5.80 23.27 45.86
C ALA A 1210 6.38 24.21 44.79
N ARG A 1211 6.49 25.51 45.08
CA ARG A 1211 7.09 26.51 44.19
C ARG A 1211 8.55 26.18 43.85
N ARG A 1212 9.36 25.83 44.85
CA ARG A 1212 10.77 25.41 44.64
C ARG A 1212 10.88 24.17 43.77
N VAL A 1213 10.04 23.16 44.03
CA VAL A 1213 10.01 21.93 43.23
C VAL A 1213 9.64 22.24 41.78
N LEU A 1214 8.64 23.11 41.55
CA LEU A 1214 8.24 23.52 40.20
C LEU A 1214 9.31 24.35 39.48
N ALA A 1215 10.04 25.22 40.19
CA ALA A 1215 11.09 26.06 39.63
C ALA A 1215 12.37 25.29 39.25
N GLN A 1216 12.64 24.14 39.88
CA GLN A 1216 13.85 23.34 39.65
C GLN A 1216 13.70 22.29 38.53
N ARG A 1217 12.52 22.15 37.91
CA ARG A 1217 12.33 21.15 36.85
C ARG A 1217 12.99 21.60 35.53
N PRO A 1218 13.83 20.74 34.90
CA PRO A 1218 14.56 21.06 33.67
C PRO A 1218 13.66 21.13 32.42
N GLU A 1219 12.51 20.47 32.45
CA GLU A 1219 11.51 20.50 31.38
C GLU A 1219 10.51 21.62 31.66
N ARG A 1220 10.63 22.74 30.91
CA ARG A 1220 9.71 23.89 30.96
C ARG A 1220 8.34 23.58 30.34
N ASP A 1221 7.74 22.46 30.71
CA ASP A 1221 6.45 22.02 30.21
C ASP A 1221 5.37 23.08 30.52
N ALA A 1222 4.59 23.46 29.52
CA ALA A 1222 3.68 24.61 29.59
C ALA A 1222 2.56 24.38 30.61
N ALA A 1223 2.20 23.12 30.85
CA ALA A 1223 1.13 22.72 31.77
C ALA A 1223 1.34 23.25 33.20
N TRP A 1224 2.58 23.27 33.70
CA TRP A 1224 2.84 23.56 35.13
C TRP A 1224 3.08 25.04 35.45
N ARG A 1225 3.25 25.90 34.44
CA ARG A 1225 3.56 27.34 34.63
C ARG A 1225 2.46 28.11 35.32
N ALA A 1226 1.20 27.70 35.12
CA ALA A 1226 0.05 28.37 35.72
C ALA A 1226 0.11 28.29 37.26
N TRP A 1227 0.38 27.11 37.83
CA TRP A 1227 0.51 26.96 39.29
C TRP A 1227 1.68 27.75 39.85
N LEU A 1228 2.83 27.76 39.17
CA LEU A 1228 3.99 28.54 39.60
C LEU A 1228 3.65 30.03 39.71
N ALA A 1229 3.03 30.61 38.67
CA ALA A 1229 2.60 32.01 38.66
C ALA A 1229 1.56 32.30 39.75
N TRP A 1230 0.56 31.44 39.93
CA TRP A 1230 -0.43 31.59 41.00
C TRP A 1230 0.20 31.56 42.39
N PHE A 1231 1.16 30.66 42.63
CA PHE A 1231 1.82 30.54 43.94
C PHE A 1231 2.71 31.74 44.25
N GLU A 1232 3.40 32.32 43.25
CA GLU A 1232 4.12 33.58 43.41
C GLU A 1232 3.18 34.73 43.81
N VAL A 1233 2.01 34.83 43.18
CA VAL A 1233 0.98 35.83 43.53
C VAL A 1233 0.48 35.64 44.95
N TYR A 1234 0.08 34.42 45.33
CA TYR A 1234 -0.46 34.17 46.67
C TYR A 1234 0.59 34.28 47.77
N GLN A 1235 1.86 34.02 47.49
CA GLN A 1235 2.95 34.30 48.43
C GLN A 1235 3.14 35.81 48.64
N ALA A 1236 3.16 36.60 47.57
CA ALA A 1236 3.28 38.06 47.67
C ALA A 1236 2.10 38.67 48.44
N LEU A 1237 0.88 38.15 48.25
CA LEU A 1237 -0.32 38.59 48.98
C LEU A 1237 -0.31 38.18 50.46
N ALA A 1238 0.42 37.12 50.82
CA ALA A 1238 0.55 36.66 52.20
C ALA A 1238 1.63 37.42 53.00
N GLU A 1239 2.56 38.12 52.34
CA GLU A 1239 3.65 38.89 52.96
C GLU A 1239 3.26 40.35 53.33
N ASP A 1240 2.10 40.85 52.88
CA ASP A 1240 1.67 42.27 52.96
C ASP A 1240 1.09 42.71 54.33
N ASP A 1241 1.60 42.16 55.44
CA ASP A 1241 1.33 42.65 56.82
C ASP A 1241 2.47 43.57 57.35
N SER A 1242 3.47 43.91 56.52
CA SER A 1242 4.66 44.67 56.96
C SER A 1242 5.10 45.87 56.11
N VAL A 1243 4.37 46.28 55.07
CA VAL A 1243 4.78 47.39 54.18
C VAL A 1243 3.75 48.54 54.17
N PRO A 1244 4.14 49.82 54.39
CA PRO A 1244 3.21 50.95 54.36
C PRO A 1244 2.67 51.23 52.95
N ALA A 1245 1.44 51.74 52.87
CA ALA A 1245 0.60 51.94 51.68
C ALA A 1245 1.16 52.80 50.51
N ALA A 1246 2.42 53.25 50.55
CA ALA A 1246 2.98 54.19 49.59
C ALA A 1246 3.65 53.56 48.34
N SER A 1247 3.75 52.23 48.23
CA SER A 1247 4.47 51.56 47.13
C SER A 1247 3.62 50.62 46.25
N ARG A 1248 2.28 50.73 46.27
CA ARG A 1248 1.42 49.93 45.39
C ARG A 1248 1.47 50.46 43.95
N ARG A 1249 2.17 49.75 43.05
CA ARG A 1249 1.95 49.88 41.60
C ARG A 1249 0.68 49.13 41.19
N PRO A 1250 -0.09 49.63 40.21
CA PRO A 1250 -1.32 48.97 39.77
C PRO A 1250 -0.96 47.70 38.99
N ALA A 1251 -1.54 46.57 39.39
CA ALA A 1251 -1.52 45.34 38.61
C ALA A 1251 -2.43 45.50 37.38
N VAL A 1252 -1.90 45.13 36.22
CA VAL A 1252 -2.60 45.10 34.92
C VAL A 1252 -3.57 43.92 34.90
N GLN A 1253 -4.75 44.16 34.29
CA GLN A 1253 -5.89 43.25 34.13
C GLN A 1253 -5.57 41.93 33.43
#